data_AF-A0A524LHT1-F1
#
_entry.id   AF-A0A524LHT1-F1
#
_cell.length_a   1.000
_cell.length_b   1.000
_cell.length_c   1.000
_cell.angle_alpha   90.00
_cell.angle_beta   90.00
_cell.angle_gamma   90.00
#
_symmetry.space_group_name_H-M   'P 1'
#
loop_
_entity.id
_entity.type
_entity.pdbx_description
1 polymer ?
#
loop_
_entity_poly.entity_id
_entity_poly.type
_entity_poly.pdbx_seq_one_letter_code
_entity_poly.pdbx_strand_id
1 'polypeptide(L)'
;MRVDFQQGIVTYPITGTLQSFLAKTGVYVSLQTANGQTDVTFAHGSTNYLLTEASDVDNAWGPIPTNTNTWLFWNINPQTAVRTFGITLLAPLYGPTFPVSPTSGQHFFNTTDKKMYVWESGNWRLVLRVFAALVLNAVFTPLGSGFPSTPFAGTQVGLSGIPNSTGRIIVDDTAAPIRRVNGEFFTTETDFFVNGSPVNTIRLEANVLSGTSTALANMGAYQVVRYPAFGKINVATYNDLQTTIIAMLVEELTVGETGTVITQGTITNPAWNFSTVGAELWVDGNGVLTETDPHLSDPITYPTGKPAIGRVITPTMIFFDQGLGGKGDTGNPGPAATVDLATNSVAGISKLSIAALDPSNPIVVGDNDPRMSDARTPLAHNQAATTVTFTPYGSLTAPNVQLVLQQVEDTKVGTAGDTMTGPLTLSGNPTAPLHAVPRQYIDNLTLDGLADVTLIVPSPGDFLYYTGAVWTSHTLILDDISDIDDSGANPGDVLTYNGVDWVPVSGGGSITLNNLTDVAISGGQGENAWLRWDQTAMEWQDTTGMPYDMHFFMPGKASGISGTVMGGIVLPRDVYITDQFAATQMWCEVPSTTAPVQFNVYVDGGLIAEVTFAIGSNTGTINEFIGSPYVIAQGSRMTVIPDADNSEIEDVMLTFVGCTTKLVCEPVIP
;
A
#
# COMPACT_ATOMS: atom_id res chain seq x y z
N MET A 1 -9.06 21.78 13.44
CA MET A 1 -10.16 20.87 13.03
C MET A 1 -9.62 19.47 12.84
N ARG A 2 -10.34 18.42 13.28
CA ARG A 2 -9.94 17.03 12.99
C ARG A 2 -10.60 16.52 11.72
N VAL A 3 -9.80 15.91 10.84
CA VAL A 3 -10.23 15.26 9.60
C VAL A 3 -9.66 13.84 9.56
N ASP A 4 -10.34 12.92 8.88
CA ASP A 4 -9.99 11.50 8.77
C ASP A 4 -9.12 11.17 7.55
N PHE A 5 -8.63 12.19 6.86
CA PHE A 5 -7.69 12.08 5.75
C PHE A 5 -6.63 13.18 5.82
N GLN A 6 -5.61 13.07 4.95
CA GLN A 6 -4.45 13.95 5.03
C GLN A 6 -4.51 15.16 4.10
N GLN A 7 -4.93 14.97 2.84
CA GLN A 7 -5.01 16.04 1.85
C GLN A 7 -6.27 15.90 0.99
N GLY A 8 -7.00 17.01 0.78
CA GLY A 8 -8.18 17.04 -0.07
C GLY A 8 -9.19 18.11 0.31
N ILE A 9 -10.42 17.99 -0.21
CA ILE A 9 -11.52 18.90 0.10
C ILE A 9 -12.28 18.36 1.32
N VAL A 10 -12.51 19.20 2.32
CA VAL A 10 -13.17 18.84 3.57
C VAL A 10 -14.68 19.05 3.45
N THR A 11 -15.11 20.20 2.96
CA THR A 11 -16.51 20.51 2.69
C THR A 11 -16.62 21.44 1.49
N TYR A 12 -17.76 21.42 0.82
CA TYR A 12 -18.06 22.30 -0.30
C TYR A 12 -19.58 22.52 -0.44
N PRO A 13 -20.02 23.63 -1.04
CA PRO A 13 -21.41 23.89 -1.40
C PRO A 13 -22.02 22.82 -2.31
N ILE A 14 -23.21 22.36 -1.97
CA ILE A 14 -23.98 21.37 -2.75
C ILE A 14 -25.38 21.93 -3.03
N THR A 15 -25.83 21.78 -4.28
CA THR A 15 -27.22 22.06 -4.67
C THR A 15 -27.87 20.75 -5.14
N GLY A 16 -28.70 20.15 -4.29
CA GLY A 16 -29.22 18.80 -4.53
C GLY A 16 -28.13 17.75 -4.37
N THR A 17 -27.77 17.07 -5.46
CA THR A 17 -26.66 16.09 -5.52
C THR A 17 -25.44 16.60 -6.30
N LEU A 18 -25.51 17.83 -6.81
CA LEU A 18 -24.45 18.42 -7.63
C LEU A 18 -23.61 19.39 -6.80
N GLN A 19 -22.30 19.42 -7.09
CA GLN A 19 -21.43 20.46 -6.59
C GLN A 19 -21.91 21.84 -7.06
N SER A 20 -21.82 22.86 -6.20
CA SER A 20 -22.18 24.25 -6.54
C SER A 20 -21.09 25.27 -6.22
N PHE A 21 -19.84 24.82 -6.13
CA PHE A 21 -18.67 25.67 -5.84
C PHE A 21 -17.82 25.99 -7.07
N LEU A 22 -18.01 25.27 -8.18
CA LEU A 22 -17.34 25.51 -9.46
C LEU A 22 -18.37 25.85 -10.53
N ALA A 23 -18.17 26.99 -11.20
CA ALA A 23 -18.97 27.40 -12.35
C ALA A 23 -18.05 27.80 -13.51
N LYS A 24 -18.27 27.23 -14.69
CA LYS A 24 -17.50 27.60 -15.89
C LYS A 24 -18.23 28.67 -16.69
N THR A 25 -17.53 29.73 -17.05
CA THR A 25 -18.03 30.79 -17.94
C THR A 25 -16.96 31.12 -18.98
N GLY A 26 -17.29 30.91 -20.26
CA GLY A 26 -16.31 31.06 -21.35
C GLY A 26 -15.12 30.10 -21.16
N VAL A 27 -13.89 30.65 -21.13
CA VAL A 27 -12.65 29.89 -20.91
C VAL A 27 -12.20 29.86 -19.45
N TYR A 28 -12.97 30.40 -18.51
CA TYR A 28 -12.58 30.44 -17.09
C TYR A 28 -13.55 29.65 -16.22
N VAL A 29 -13.07 29.21 -15.06
CA VAL A 29 -13.87 28.62 -13.99
C VAL A 29 -13.79 29.55 -12.77
N SER A 30 -14.95 29.95 -12.26
CA SER A 30 -15.09 30.74 -11.04
C SER A 30 -15.34 29.84 -9.84
N LEU A 31 -14.88 30.29 -8.68
CA LEU A 31 -15.20 29.72 -7.38
C LEU A 31 -16.45 30.39 -6.81
N GLN A 32 -17.41 29.61 -6.34
CA GLN A 32 -18.69 30.09 -5.79
C GLN A 32 -18.88 29.63 -4.34
N THR A 33 -19.49 30.50 -3.54
CA THR A 33 -19.69 30.38 -2.09
C THR A 33 -21.12 30.76 -1.66
N ALA A 34 -22.00 31.06 -2.62
CA ALA A 34 -23.39 31.44 -2.38
C ALA A 34 -24.20 30.42 -1.56
N ASN A 35 -23.85 29.13 -1.61
CA ASN A 35 -24.53 28.06 -0.87
C ASN A 35 -23.63 27.42 0.22
N GLY A 36 -22.61 28.14 0.69
CA GLY A 36 -21.71 27.71 1.76
C GLY A 36 -20.24 27.98 1.47
N GLN A 37 -19.38 27.66 2.42
CA GLN A 37 -17.93 27.78 2.25
C GLN A 37 -17.31 26.48 1.70
N THR A 38 -16.18 26.61 1.01
CA THR A 38 -15.36 25.45 0.63
C THR A 38 -14.14 25.37 1.54
N ASP A 39 -13.99 24.28 2.28
CA ASP A 39 -12.84 24.05 3.14
C ASP A 39 -11.91 23.02 2.52
N VAL A 40 -10.61 23.30 2.49
CA VAL A 40 -9.58 22.49 1.84
C VAL A 40 -8.42 22.27 2.79
N THR A 41 -7.94 21.04 2.90
CA THR A 41 -6.78 20.68 3.73
C THR A 41 -5.57 20.32 2.88
N PHE A 42 -4.46 21.03 3.10
CA PHE A 42 -3.18 20.85 2.42
C PHE A 42 -2.23 20.07 3.32
N ALA A 43 -1.60 19.02 2.82
CA ALA A 43 -0.59 18.30 3.59
C ALA A 43 0.81 18.86 3.34
N HIS A 44 1.58 19.00 4.41
CA HIS A 44 2.97 19.43 4.33
C HIS A 44 3.80 18.76 5.43
N GLY A 45 4.22 17.53 5.17
CA GLY A 45 5.05 16.78 6.11
C GLY A 45 4.26 16.41 7.36
N SER A 46 4.62 17.04 8.48
CA SER A 46 4.01 16.77 9.78
C SER A 46 2.81 17.68 10.10
N THR A 47 2.62 18.73 9.30
CA THR A 47 1.57 19.73 9.52
C THR A 47 0.59 19.76 8.36
N ASN A 48 -0.70 19.96 8.65
CA ASN A 48 -1.73 20.20 7.65
C ASN A 48 -2.33 21.61 7.78
N TYR A 49 -2.59 22.25 6.65
CA TYR A 49 -3.12 23.61 6.58
C TYR A 49 -4.56 23.63 6.09
N LEU A 50 -5.43 24.28 6.86
CA LEU A 50 -6.82 24.51 6.50
C LEU A 50 -6.95 25.85 5.77
N LEU A 51 -7.45 25.80 4.54
CA LEU A 51 -7.88 26.95 3.75
C LEU A 51 -9.41 26.96 3.70
N THR A 52 -10.01 28.10 3.99
CA THR A 52 -11.45 28.31 3.86
C THR A 52 -11.73 29.36 2.81
N GLU A 53 -12.52 28.98 1.82
CA GLU A 53 -13.05 29.87 0.80
C GLU A 53 -14.43 30.37 1.22
N ALA A 54 -14.49 31.61 1.68
CA ALA A 54 -15.72 32.23 2.19
C ALA A 54 -16.28 33.33 1.28
N SER A 55 -15.66 33.56 0.12
CA SER A 55 -16.09 34.56 -0.87
C SER A 55 -15.91 34.06 -2.29
N ASP A 56 -16.80 34.49 -3.19
CA ASP A 56 -16.70 34.17 -4.62
C ASP A 56 -15.41 34.73 -5.22
N VAL A 57 -14.85 33.97 -6.17
CA VAL A 57 -13.70 34.41 -6.96
C VAL A 57 -14.00 34.19 -8.43
N ASP A 58 -14.26 35.29 -9.11
CA ASP A 58 -14.45 35.29 -10.54
C ASP A 58 -13.16 34.93 -11.27
N ASN A 59 -13.28 34.08 -12.29
CA ASN A 59 -12.17 33.62 -13.12
C ASN A 59 -11.00 33.03 -12.31
N ALA A 60 -11.30 32.34 -11.21
CA ALA A 60 -10.33 31.68 -10.35
C ALA A 60 -9.34 30.81 -11.14
N TRP A 61 -9.83 29.99 -12.08
CA TRP A 61 -8.98 29.14 -12.92
C TRP A 61 -9.16 29.41 -14.40
N GLY A 62 -8.04 29.46 -15.13
CA GLY A 62 -8.03 29.47 -16.59
C GLY A 62 -6.89 30.32 -17.17
N PRO A 63 -6.88 30.53 -18.49
CA PRO A 63 -7.88 30.03 -19.46
C PRO A 63 -7.78 28.50 -19.69
N ILE A 64 -8.92 27.82 -19.73
CA ILE A 64 -9.07 26.38 -19.94
C ILE A 64 -9.05 26.07 -21.45
N PRO A 65 -8.12 25.23 -21.94
CA PRO A 65 -8.09 24.82 -23.34
C PRO A 65 -9.33 24.02 -23.74
N THR A 66 -9.77 24.19 -25.00
CA THR A 66 -10.94 23.47 -25.53
C THR A 66 -10.66 21.98 -25.70
N ASN A 67 -11.64 21.11 -25.40
CA ASN A 67 -11.54 19.66 -25.58
C ASN A 67 -10.30 19.01 -24.95
N THR A 68 -9.76 19.60 -23.87
CA THR A 68 -8.56 19.10 -23.20
C THR A 68 -8.86 18.88 -21.72
N ASN A 69 -8.48 17.71 -21.20
CA ASN A 69 -8.54 17.44 -19.77
C ASN A 69 -7.64 18.42 -19.03
N THR A 70 -8.24 19.20 -18.12
CA THR A 70 -7.53 20.22 -17.36
C THR A 70 -7.81 20.04 -15.88
N TRP A 71 -6.76 19.94 -15.08
CA TRP A 71 -6.88 19.82 -13.63
C TRP A 71 -6.73 21.18 -12.98
N LEU A 72 -7.70 21.53 -12.14
CA LEU A 72 -7.75 22.78 -11.40
C LEU A 72 -7.12 22.56 -10.03
N PHE A 73 -6.31 23.49 -9.54
CA PHE A 73 -5.75 23.39 -8.19
C PHE A 73 -5.68 24.73 -7.46
N TRP A 74 -5.77 24.66 -6.14
CA TRP A 74 -5.33 25.73 -5.25
C TRP A 74 -3.85 25.55 -4.96
N ASN A 75 -3.15 26.67 -4.84
CA ASN A 75 -1.76 26.71 -4.49
C ASN A 75 -1.57 27.71 -3.35
N ILE A 76 -0.76 27.35 -2.37
CA ILE A 76 -0.33 28.29 -1.32
C ILE A 76 1.16 28.52 -1.52
N ASN A 77 1.57 29.79 -1.56
CA ASN A 77 2.99 30.10 -1.59
C ASN A 77 3.64 29.64 -0.26
N PRO A 78 4.63 28.74 -0.28
CA PRO A 78 5.23 28.19 0.94
C PRO A 78 6.06 29.22 1.74
N GLN A 79 6.26 30.43 1.21
CA GLN A 79 6.94 31.53 1.89
C GLN A 79 5.96 32.61 2.37
N THR A 80 5.00 33.01 1.54
CA THR A 80 4.11 34.15 1.83
C THR A 80 2.71 33.75 2.28
N ALA A 81 2.37 32.46 2.28
CA ALA A 81 1.04 31.93 2.55
C ALA A 81 -0.09 32.48 1.65
N VAL A 82 0.26 33.24 0.61
CA VAL A 82 -0.71 33.76 -0.36
C VAL A 82 -1.28 32.61 -1.16
N ARG A 83 -2.61 32.51 -1.17
CA ARG A 83 -3.36 31.58 -2.02
C ARG A 83 -3.36 32.09 -3.46
N THR A 84 -3.03 31.20 -4.39
CA THR A 84 -3.22 31.39 -5.83
C THR A 84 -3.96 30.19 -6.43
N PHE A 85 -4.42 30.35 -7.66
CA PHE A 85 -5.06 29.30 -8.43
C PHE A 85 -4.21 28.95 -9.64
N GLY A 86 -4.27 27.69 -10.08
CA GLY A 86 -3.56 27.28 -11.29
C GLY A 86 -4.16 26.04 -11.93
N ILE A 87 -3.70 25.78 -13.15
CA ILE A 87 -4.15 24.65 -13.96
C ILE A 87 -2.97 23.82 -14.45
N THR A 88 -3.23 22.55 -14.76
CA THR A 88 -2.29 21.66 -15.44
C THR A 88 -3.02 20.76 -16.42
N LEU A 89 -2.33 20.34 -17.47
CA LEU A 89 -2.84 19.36 -18.45
C LEU A 89 -2.33 17.95 -18.17
N LEU A 90 -1.48 17.79 -17.15
CA LEU A 90 -0.96 16.50 -16.70
C LEU A 90 -1.74 16.04 -15.47
N ALA A 91 -2.17 14.78 -15.49
CA ALA A 91 -2.87 14.19 -14.36
C ALA A 91 -1.95 14.16 -13.12
N PRO A 92 -2.43 14.57 -11.93
CA PRO A 92 -1.65 14.42 -10.71
C PRO A 92 -1.46 12.95 -10.36
N LEU A 93 -0.24 12.60 -9.96
CA LEU A 93 0.13 11.26 -9.52
C LEU A 93 0.36 11.26 -8.00
N TYR A 94 0.30 10.09 -7.38
CA TYR A 94 0.64 9.92 -5.97
C TYR A 94 1.22 8.53 -5.70
N GLY A 95 2.04 8.39 -4.65
CA GLY A 95 2.64 7.13 -4.24
C GLY A 95 3.86 7.30 -3.33
N PRO A 96 4.47 6.21 -2.85
CA PRO A 96 5.59 6.28 -1.91
C PRO A 96 6.94 6.64 -2.60
N THR A 97 7.03 6.43 -3.92
CA THR A 97 8.26 6.62 -4.70
C THR A 97 8.04 7.53 -5.90
N PHE A 98 8.95 8.47 -6.13
CA PHE A 98 8.88 9.36 -7.28
C PHE A 98 8.91 8.61 -8.62
N PRO A 99 8.15 9.05 -9.64
CA PRO A 99 8.27 8.54 -11.01
C PRO A 99 9.70 8.68 -11.55
N VAL A 100 10.19 7.67 -12.25
CA VAL A 100 11.56 7.62 -12.81
C VAL A 100 11.75 8.45 -14.08
N SER A 101 10.66 8.74 -14.82
CA SER A 101 10.68 9.53 -16.06
C SER A 101 9.56 10.58 -16.08
N PRO A 102 9.58 11.58 -15.20
CA PRO A 102 8.53 12.59 -15.12
C PRO A 102 8.60 13.61 -16.27
N THR A 103 7.43 13.96 -16.79
CA THR A 103 7.29 15.07 -17.74
C THR A 103 7.41 16.42 -17.02
N SER A 104 7.96 17.45 -17.67
CA SER A 104 7.97 18.81 -17.10
C SER A 104 6.55 19.29 -16.78
N GLY A 105 6.34 19.76 -15.55
CA GLY A 105 5.04 20.13 -15.01
C GLY A 105 4.27 18.98 -14.34
N GLN A 106 4.82 17.76 -14.28
CA GLN A 106 4.18 16.62 -13.63
C GLN A 106 4.07 16.86 -12.12
N HIS A 107 2.87 16.72 -11.57
CA HIS A 107 2.63 16.78 -10.13
C HIS A 107 2.69 15.38 -9.53
N PHE A 108 3.30 15.28 -8.36
CA PHE A 108 3.39 14.04 -7.61
C PHE A 108 3.23 14.30 -6.12
N PHE A 109 2.23 13.68 -5.50
CA PHE A 109 2.12 13.64 -4.05
C PHE A 109 2.86 12.42 -3.49
N ASN A 110 3.92 12.65 -2.73
CA ASN A 110 4.65 11.57 -2.10
C ASN A 110 3.95 11.18 -0.78
N THR A 111 3.47 9.93 -0.71
CA THR A 111 2.70 9.42 0.43
C THR A 111 3.58 9.04 1.63
N THR A 112 4.89 8.89 1.44
CA THR A 112 5.85 8.61 2.52
C THR A 112 6.20 9.88 3.30
N ASP A 113 6.59 10.94 2.60
CA ASP A 113 6.96 12.22 3.25
C ASP A 113 5.79 13.19 3.40
N LYS A 114 4.62 12.84 2.82
CA LYS A 114 3.35 13.57 2.93
C LYS A 114 3.44 14.99 2.34
N LYS A 115 4.09 15.12 1.19
CA LYS A 115 4.32 16.40 0.51
C LYS A 115 3.97 16.33 -0.97
N MET A 116 3.55 17.46 -1.53
CA MET A 116 3.29 17.63 -2.96
C MET A 116 4.51 18.21 -3.67
N TYR A 117 4.85 17.67 -4.82
CA TYR A 117 5.94 18.12 -5.66
C TYR A 117 5.46 18.40 -7.10
N VAL A 118 6.23 19.21 -7.81
CA VAL A 118 6.11 19.41 -9.26
C VAL A 118 7.48 19.24 -9.91
N TRP A 119 7.56 18.50 -11.01
CA TRP A 119 8.79 18.31 -11.77
C TRP A 119 9.05 19.51 -12.67
N GLU A 120 10.07 20.30 -12.37
CA GLU A 120 10.45 21.47 -13.16
C GLU A 120 11.98 21.59 -13.21
N SER A 121 12.55 22.00 -14.35
CA SER A 121 14.00 22.21 -14.49
C SER A 121 14.85 21.01 -14.06
N GLY A 122 14.38 19.79 -14.35
CA GLY A 122 15.09 18.54 -14.05
C GLY A 122 15.11 18.12 -12.59
N ASN A 123 14.28 18.71 -11.73
CA ASN A 123 14.19 18.36 -10.30
C ASN A 123 12.76 18.41 -9.77
N TRP A 124 12.49 17.64 -8.71
CA TRP A 124 11.23 17.73 -7.96
C TRP A 124 11.27 18.94 -7.02
N ARG A 125 10.44 19.95 -7.30
CA ARG A 125 10.27 21.13 -6.44
C ARG A 125 9.05 20.96 -5.53
N LEU A 126 9.25 21.12 -4.23
CA LEU A 126 8.19 21.12 -3.22
C LEU A 126 7.20 22.27 -3.45
N VAL A 127 5.90 21.98 -3.35
CA VAL A 127 4.79 22.96 -3.45
C VAL A 127 3.69 22.63 -2.44
N LEU A 128 2.87 23.62 -2.09
CA LEU A 128 1.65 23.40 -1.30
C LEU A 128 0.44 23.48 -2.23
N ARG A 129 -0.16 22.33 -2.56
CA ARG A 129 -1.17 22.26 -3.61
C ARG A 129 -2.18 21.14 -3.39
N VAL A 130 -3.46 21.46 -3.64
CA VAL A 130 -4.59 20.54 -3.61
C VAL A 130 -5.43 20.77 -4.86
N PHE A 131 -5.92 19.70 -5.48
CA PHE A 131 -6.70 19.79 -6.70
C PHE A 131 -8.17 20.03 -6.38
N ALA A 132 -8.88 20.82 -7.20
CA ALA A 132 -10.30 21.08 -7.03
C ALA A 132 -11.15 20.07 -7.82
N ALA A 133 -10.83 19.90 -9.10
CA ALA A 133 -11.55 19.02 -10.01
C ALA A 133 -10.72 18.78 -11.29
N LEU A 134 -11.07 17.74 -12.03
CA LEU A 134 -10.80 17.65 -13.46
C LEU A 134 -11.96 18.34 -14.20
N VAL A 135 -11.64 19.19 -15.17
CA VAL A 135 -12.63 19.78 -16.07
C VAL A 135 -12.36 19.35 -17.52
N LEU A 136 -13.41 18.91 -18.19
CA LEU A 136 -13.44 18.72 -19.65
C LEU A 136 -14.68 19.43 -20.19
N ASN A 137 -14.46 20.41 -21.05
CA ASN A 137 -15.52 21.30 -21.55
C ASN A 137 -16.25 21.99 -20.41
N ALA A 138 -17.44 21.54 -19.99
CA ALA A 138 -18.20 22.09 -18.86
C ALA A 138 -18.53 21.03 -17.78
N VAL A 139 -17.94 19.84 -17.89
CA VAL A 139 -18.14 18.73 -16.95
C VAL A 139 -17.01 18.74 -15.93
N PHE A 140 -17.36 18.76 -14.65
CA PHE A 140 -16.43 18.64 -13.53
C PHE A 140 -16.45 17.22 -12.99
N THR A 141 -15.26 16.62 -12.88
CA THR A 141 -15.06 15.30 -12.31
C THR A 141 -14.31 15.42 -10.99
N PRO A 142 -14.81 14.81 -9.90
CA PRO A 142 -14.16 14.85 -8.60
C PRO A 142 -12.84 14.07 -8.60
N LEU A 143 -11.93 14.47 -7.70
CA LEU A 143 -10.74 13.69 -7.35
C LEU A 143 -10.82 13.11 -5.93
N GLY A 144 -11.79 13.55 -5.12
CA GLY A 144 -12.01 13.04 -3.78
C GLY A 144 -12.48 11.59 -3.80
N SER A 145 -11.98 10.80 -2.86
CA SER A 145 -12.40 9.42 -2.62
C SER A 145 -12.80 9.25 -1.15
N GLY A 146 -13.74 8.34 -0.88
CA GLY A 146 -14.19 8.01 0.48
C GLY A 146 -15.58 8.55 0.86
N PHE A 147 -16.19 9.45 0.07
CA PHE A 147 -17.48 10.08 0.42
C PHE A 147 -18.49 10.05 -0.74
N PRO A 148 -19.25 8.95 -0.93
CA PRO A 148 -20.16 8.78 -2.08
C PRO A 148 -21.26 9.84 -2.20
N SER A 149 -21.74 10.36 -1.06
CA SER A 149 -22.78 11.40 -1.01
C SER A 149 -22.23 12.80 -1.29
N THR A 150 -20.92 13.00 -1.12
CA THR A 150 -20.22 14.27 -1.35
C THR A 150 -18.94 14.01 -2.14
N PRO A 151 -19.04 13.63 -3.43
CA PRO A 151 -17.96 12.99 -4.17
C PRO A 151 -16.74 13.89 -4.41
N PHE A 152 -16.85 15.21 -4.27
CA PHE A 152 -15.69 16.10 -4.34
C PHE A 152 -14.93 16.19 -3.01
N ALA A 153 -15.57 15.85 -1.88
CA ALA A 153 -14.93 15.82 -0.57
C ALA A 153 -14.16 14.50 -0.38
N GLY A 154 -13.11 14.57 0.44
CA GLY A 154 -12.27 13.46 0.82
C GLY A 154 -10.86 13.49 0.27
N THR A 155 -10.18 12.35 0.44
CA THR A 155 -8.77 12.21 0.11
C THR A 155 -8.53 12.09 -1.39
N GLN A 156 -7.49 12.74 -1.89
CA GLN A 156 -7.05 12.67 -3.29
C GLN A 156 -5.87 11.73 -3.51
N VAL A 157 -5.34 11.17 -2.41
CA VAL A 157 -4.05 10.47 -2.37
C VAL A 157 -4.15 9.13 -1.65
N GLY A 158 -5.38 8.66 -1.38
CA GLY A 158 -5.63 7.36 -0.75
C GLY A 158 -5.28 7.27 0.74
N LEU A 159 -4.83 8.37 1.37
CA LEU A 159 -4.52 8.42 2.80
C LEU A 159 -5.79 8.79 3.60
N SER A 160 -6.59 7.78 3.94
CA SER A 160 -7.81 7.88 4.78
C SER A 160 -7.69 7.03 6.06
N GLY A 161 -8.59 7.26 7.03
CA GLY A 161 -8.65 6.50 8.28
C GLY A 161 -7.63 6.91 9.35
N ILE A 162 -6.82 7.93 9.10
CA ILE A 162 -5.85 8.48 10.06
C ILE A 162 -6.36 9.84 10.52
N PRO A 163 -6.79 9.99 11.79
CA PRO A 163 -7.19 11.29 12.32
C PRO A 163 -6.01 12.27 12.27
N ASN A 164 -6.18 13.36 11.53
CA ASN A 164 -5.19 14.43 11.43
C ASN A 164 -5.81 15.76 11.87
N SER A 165 -5.04 16.56 12.59
CA SER A 165 -5.38 17.96 12.86
C SER A 165 -5.01 18.82 11.66
N THR A 166 -5.95 19.59 11.15
CA THR A 166 -5.74 20.63 10.14
C THR A 166 -6.07 21.99 10.76
N GLY A 167 -5.10 22.92 10.68
CA GLY A 167 -5.17 24.22 11.35
C GLY A 167 -5.02 25.37 10.35
N ARG A 168 -5.61 26.52 10.67
CA ARG A 168 -5.45 27.73 9.84
C ARG A 168 -4.07 28.32 10.03
N ILE A 169 -3.46 28.81 8.95
CA ILE A 169 -2.15 29.47 8.99
C ILE A 169 -2.26 30.75 9.82
N ILE A 170 -1.34 30.95 10.75
CA ILE A 170 -1.25 32.17 11.56
C ILE A 170 -0.35 33.18 10.84
N VAL A 171 -0.82 34.42 10.78
CA VAL A 171 -0.11 35.56 10.20
C VAL A 171 0.14 36.63 11.25
N ASP A 172 1.14 37.48 11.04
CA ASP A 172 1.40 38.67 11.82
C ASP A 172 0.49 39.85 11.40
N ASP A 173 0.71 41.02 11.99
CA ASP A 173 0.00 42.27 11.72
C ASP A 173 0.22 42.81 10.29
N THR A 174 1.25 42.33 9.59
CA THR A 174 1.53 42.64 8.18
C THR A 174 0.94 41.61 7.20
N ALA A 175 0.17 40.65 7.72
CA ALA A 175 -0.33 39.47 7.00
C ALA A 175 0.76 38.51 6.49
N ALA A 176 2.00 38.63 6.98
CA ALA A 176 3.06 37.68 6.68
C ALA A 176 2.92 36.44 7.59
N PRO A 177 3.16 35.22 7.09
CA PRO A 177 2.97 34.02 7.88
C PRO A 177 4.09 33.80 8.88
N ILE A 178 3.74 33.32 10.07
CA ILE A 178 4.74 32.91 11.07
C ILE A 178 5.25 31.50 10.72
N ARG A 179 6.57 31.33 10.63
CA ARG A 179 7.21 30.09 10.14
C ARG A 179 8.10 29.42 11.17
N ARG A 180 8.10 28.10 11.15
CA ARG A 180 9.03 27.24 11.89
C ARG A 180 10.36 27.13 11.16
N VAL A 181 11.41 26.74 11.89
CA VAL A 181 12.76 26.52 11.33
C VAL A 181 12.78 25.44 10.24
N ASN A 182 11.90 24.44 10.33
CA ASN A 182 11.78 23.38 9.32
C ASN A 182 11.04 23.82 8.03
N GLY A 183 10.61 25.09 7.95
CA GLY A 183 9.92 25.67 6.79
C GLY A 183 8.39 25.54 6.80
N GLU A 184 7.80 24.84 7.76
CA GLU A 184 6.35 24.74 7.96
C GLU A 184 5.78 26.02 8.59
N PHE A 185 4.49 26.31 8.36
CA PHE A 185 3.78 27.41 9.03
C PHE A 185 3.31 27.03 10.44
N PHE A 186 3.25 28.03 11.33
CA PHE A 186 2.46 27.92 12.55
C PHE A 186 0.97 27.93 12.20
N THR A 187 0.20 27.11 12.90
CA THR A 187 -1.24 26.98 12.70
C THR A 187 -2.01 27.10 14.01
N THR A 188 -3.33 27.23 13.93
CA THR A 188 -4.23 27.19 15.11
C THR A 188 -4.17 25.87 15.90
N GLU A 189 -3.48 24.85 15.41
CA GLU A 189 -3.26 23.56 16.08
C GLU A 189 -1.83 23.42 16.62
N THR A 190 -0.99 24.46 16.45
CA THR A 190 0.40 24.45 16.91
C THR A 190 0.50 24.99 18.34
N ASP A 191 1.18 24.24 19.21
CA ASP A 191 1.53 24.71 20.55
C ASP A 191 2.61 25.80 20.52
N PHE A 192 2.44 26.81 21.37
CA PHE A 192 3.38 27.91 21.56
C PHE A 192 4.05 27.78 22.93
N PHE A 193 5.38 27.77 22.98
CA PHE A 193 6.16 27.68 24.22
C PHE A 193 7.15 28.84 24.34
N VAL A 194 7.40 29.29 25.57
CA VAL A 194 8.48 30.24 25.88
C VAL A 194 9.76 29.46 26.15
N ASN A 195 10.88 29.90 25.59
CA ASN A 195 12.17 29.26 25.82
C ASN A 195 12.48 29.19 27.32
N GLY A 196 12.72 27.98 27.84
CA GLY A 196 13.02 27.73 29.26
C GLY A 196 11.83 27.41 30.16
N SER A 197 10.58 27.40 29.66
CA SER A 197 9.44 26.90 30.44
C SER A 197 8.39 26.21 29.56
N PRO A 198 8.27 24.88 29.61
CA PRO A 198 7.16 24.16 28.98
C PRO A 198 5.83 24.32 29.75
N VAL A 199 5.84 25.04 30.89
CA VAL A 199 4.73 25.09 31.87
C VAL A 199 3.99 26.44 31.85
N ASN A 200 4.62 27.51 31.33
CA ASN A 200 4.05 28.86 31.39
C ASN A 200 3.37 29.25 30.08
N THR A 201 2.12 29.66 30.22
CA THR A 201 1.25 30.15 29.15
C THR A 201 1.81 31.41 28.50
N ILE A 202 1.83 31.42 27.17
CA ILE A 202 1.92 32.66 26.40
C ILE A 202 0.62 33.43 26.63
N ARG A 203 0.74 34.68 27.09
CA ARG A 203 -0.38 35.61 27.26
C ARG A 203 -0.60 36.37 25.95
N LEU A 204 -1.52 35.88 25.13
CA LEU A 204 -2.10 36.62 24.01
C LEU A 204 -3.35 37.33 24.54
N GLU A 205 -3.21 38.56 25.04
CA GLU A 205 -4.39 39.28 25.56
C GLU A 205 -5.28 39.79 24.43
N ALA A 206 -6.35 39.04 24.17
CA ALA A 206 -7.53 39.53 23.50
C ALA A 206 -8.55 40.03 24.55
N ASN A 207 -8.40 41.28 25.00
CA ASN A 207 -9.53 42.05 25.51
C ASN A 207 -9.41 43.52 25.08
N VAL A 208 -9.05 43.71 23.82
CA VAL A 208 -9.10 45.01 23.14
C VAL A 208 -10.56 45.24 22.76
N LEU A 209 -11.23 46.12 23.51
CA LEU A 209 -12.53 46.65 23.13
C LEU A 209 -12.30 47.95 22.36
N SER A 210 -12.96 48.10 21.22
CA SER A 210 -12.94 49.36 20.45
C SER A 210 -14.13 50.23 20.88
N GLY A 211 -13.88 51.53 21.08
CA GLY A 211 -14.94 52.51 21.40
C GLY A 211 -14.78 53.79 20.59
N THR A 212 -15.89 54.36 20.10
CA THR A 212 -15.87 55.66 19.42
C THR A 212 -15.99 56.81 20.41
N SER A 213 -15.08 57.78 20.33
CA SER A 213 -15.13 59.02 21.11
C SER A 213 -16.48 59.74 20.93
N THR A 214 -17.06 60.20 22.03
CA THR A 214 -18.30 61.00 22.03
C THR A 214 -18.03 62.46 21.67
N ALA A 215 -19.06 63.15 21.18
CA ALA A 215 -18.99 64.46 20.50
C ALA A 215 -18.45 65.66 21.33
N LEU A 216 -17.89 65.45 22.54
CA LEU A 216 -17.76 66.49 23.55
C LEU A 216 -16.31 66.83 23.98
N ALA A 217 -15.28 66.04 23.64
CA ALA A 217 -13.87 66.42 23.88
C ALA A 217 -12.87 65.51 23.15
N ASN A 218 -11.67 66.02 22.89
CA ASN A 218 -10.51 65.20 22.53
C ASN A 218 -10.02 64.45 23.78
N MET A 219 -9.56 63.21 23.62
CA MET A 219 -9.05 62.37 24.70
C MET A 219 -7.60 61.99 24.44
N GLY A 220 -6.76 62.08 25.46
CA GLY A 220 -5.35 61.72 25.41
C GLY A 220 -5.13 60.22 25.67
N ALA A 221 -4.01 59.70 25.19
CA ALA A 221 -3.58 58.34 25.51
C ALA A 221 -3.39 58.16 27.03
N TYR A 222 -3.66 56.95 27.51
CA TYR A 222 -3.59 56.54 28.92
C TYR A 222 -4.57 57.25 29.86
N GLN A 223 -5.63 57.85 29.32
CA GLN A 223 -6.75 58.34 30.12
C GLN A 223 -7.73 57.22 30.46
N VAL A 224 -8.32 57.33 31.63
CA VAL A 224 -9.42 56.49 32.09
C VAL A 224 -10.72 56.99 31.45
N VAL A 225 -11.42 56.09 30.75
CA VAL A 225 -12.65 56.34 30.01
C VAL A 225 -13.80 55.49 30.54
N ARG A 226 -15.02 55.93 30.30
CA ARG A 226 -16.27 55.26 30.64
C ARG A 226 -17.10 54.96 29.40
N TYR A 227 -18.00 53.98 29.49
CA TYR A 227 -19.00 53.69 28.46
C TYR A 227 -20.37 54.32 28.79
N PRO A 228 -20.67 55.56 28.32
CA PRO A 228 -21.99 56.17 28.55
C PRO A 228 -23.11 55.49 27.74
N ALA A 229 -22.77 54.83 26.63
CA ALA A 229 -23.68 54.08 25.77
C ALA A 229 -22.89 53.01 25.00
N PHE A 230 -23.59 52.03 24.42
CA PHE A 230 -22.94 50.96 23.66
C PHE A 230 -22.07 51.51 22.53
N GLY A 231 -20.79 51.10 22.49
CA GLY A 231 -19.82 51.50 21.47
C GLY A 231 -19.34 52.95 21.54
N LYS A 232 -19.73 53.71 22.56
CA LYS A 232 -19.32 55.09 22.77
C LYS A 232 -18.48 55.20 24.03
N ILE A 233 -17.43 56.02 23.99
CA ILE A 233 -16.54 56.28 25.13
C ILE A 233 -16.45 57.78 25.43
N ASN A 234 -16.27 58.12 26.70
CA ASN A 234 -16.01 59.48 27.18
C ASN A 234 -15.06 59.41 28.38
N VAL A 235 -14.42 60.53 28.75
CA VAL A 235 -13.55 60.61 29.93
C VAL A 235 -14.33 60.19 31.19
N ALA A 236 -13.72 59.33 32.02
CA ALA A 236 -14.30 58.88 33.27
C ALA A 236 -14.00 59.86 34.40
N THR A 237 -14.93 59.95 35.35
CA THR A 237 -14.74 60.66 36.62
C THR A 237 -14.91 59.70 37.79
N TYR A 238 -14.50 60.12 38.99
CA TYR A 238 -14.67 59.32 40.21
C TYR A 238 -16.11 58.84 40.47
N ASN A 239 -17.12 59.65 40.09
CA ASN A 239 -18.52 59.30 40.27
C ASN A 239 -19.01 58.20 39.30
N ASP A 240 -18.30 57.98 38.19
CA ASP A 240 -18.61 56.92 37.23
C ASP A 240 -18.18 55.53 37.73
N LEU A 241 -17.32 55.48 38.76
CA LEU A 241 -16.89 54.24 39.36
C LEU A 241 -18.09 53.46 39.93
N GLN A 242 -18.15 52.17 39.57
CA GLN A 242 -19.23 51.23 39.88
C GLN A 242 -20.59 51.52 39.23
N THR A 243 -20.72 52.56 38.39
CA THR A 243 -21.99 52.87 37.70
C THR A 243 -21.96 52.51 36.21
N THR A 244 -20.78 52.45 35.61
CA THR A 244 -20.54 52.04 34.22
C THR A 244 -19.23 51.27 34.11
N ILE A 245 -19.01 50.64 32.95
CA ILE A 245 -17.74 50.01 32.61
C ILE A 245 -16.71 51.11 32.39
N ILE A 246 -15.59 50.97 33.09
CA ILE A 246 -14.41 51.81 32.94
C ILE A 246 -13.40 51.10 32.03
N ALA A 247 -12.53 51.84 31.36
CA ALA A 247 -11.42 51.28 30.61
C ALA A 247 -10.28 52.31 30.55
N MET A 248 -9.10 51.87 30.14
CA MET A 248 -7.99 52.76 29.83
C MET A 248 -7.82 52.88 28.32
N LEU A 249 -7.83 54.11 27.82
CA LEU A 249 -7.51 54.42 26.44
C LEU A 249 -5.99 54.30 26.22
N VAL A 250 -5.54 53.71 25.11
CA VAL A 250 -4.09 53.53 24.85
C VAL A 250 -3.52 54.43 23.75
N GLU A 251 -4.37 55.20 23.07
CA GLU A 251 -4.00 56.09 21.97
C GLU A 251 -4.76 57.42 22.07
N GLU A 252 -4.26 58.46 21.42
CA GLU A 252 -4.96 59.74 21.38
C GLU A 252 -6.14 59.67 20.41
N LEU A 253 -7.30 60.21 20.82
CA LEU A 253 -8.51 60.23 19.99
C LEU A 253 -9.06 61.65 19.90
N THR A 254 -9.34 62.08 18.67
CA THR A 254 -10.17 63.24 18.41
C THR A 254 -11.65 62.87 18.36
N VAL A 255 -12.50 63.89 18.39
CA VAL A 255 -13.96 63.70 18.45
C VAL A 255 -14.47 62.85 17.28
N GLY A 256 -15.12 61.73 17.59
CA GLY A 256 -15.72 60.83 16.60
C GLY A 256 -14.80 59.71 16.09
N GLU A 257 -13.53 59.69 16.49
CA GLU A 257 -12.60 58.60 16.16
C GLU A 257 -12.85 57.37 17.04
N THR A 258 -12.57 56.19 16.49
CA THR A 258 -12.64 54.92 17.21
C THR A 258 -11.23 54.51 17.61
N GLY A 259 -11.03 54.22 18.89
CA GLY A 259 -9.76 53.72 19.39
C GLY A 259 -9.90 52.54 20.33
N THR A 260 -8.74 52.04 20.73
CA THR A 260 -8.54 50.85 21.55
C THR A 260 -8.56 51.19 23.03
N VAL A 261 -9.30 50.39 23.82
CA VAL A 261 -9.31 50.51 25.28
C VAL A 261 -9.04 49.16 25.96
N ILE A 262 -8.45 49.22 27.16
CA ILE A 262 -8.14 48.09 28.03
C ILE A 262 -9.04 48.15 29.27
N THR A 263 -9.86 47.12 29.51
CA THR A 263 -10.81 47.09 30.65
C THR A 263 -10.23 46.48 31.93
N GLN A 264 -9.22 45.61 31.81
CA GLN A 264 -8.49 44.98 32.90
C GLN A 264 -7.13 44.48 32.38
N GLY A 265 -6.08 44.53 33.18
CA GLY A 265 -4.76 43.99 32.83
C GLY A 265 -3.60 44.88 33.25
N THR A 266 -2.39 44.50 32.84
CA THR A 266 -1.18 45.26 33.14
C THR A 266 -0.95 46.31 32.07
N ILE A 267 -0.79 47.58 32.47
CA ILE A 267 -0.61 48.70 31.55
C ILE A 267 0.71 49.40 31.88
N THR A 268 1.49 49.70 30.84
CA THR A 268 2.77 50.40 30.96
C THR A 268 2.71 51.73 30.23
N ASN A 269 3.07 52.81 30.92
CA ASN A 269 3.27 54.13 30.33
C ASN A 269 4.63 54.67 30.82
N PRO A 270 5.62 54.85 29.92
CA PRO A 270 6.93 55.39 30.27
C PRO A 270 6.91 56.80 30.88
N ALA A 271 5.83 57.57 30.68
CA ALA A 271 5.68 58.91 31.22
C ALA A 271 5.13 58.94 32.67
N TRP A 272 4.61 57.83 33.18
CA TRP A 272 4.21 57.74 34.58
C TRP A 272 5.43 57.69 35.50
N ASN A 273 5.26 58.25 36.70
CA ASN A 273 6.29 58.24 37.73
C ASN A 273 5.63 58.09 39.10
N PHE A 274 4.89 56.99 39.28
CA PHE A 274 4.24 56.68 40.55
C PHE A 274 5.28 56.49 41.66
N SER A 275 5.02 57.10 42.81
CA SER A 275 6.00 57.21 43.88
C SER A 275 6.06 55.96 44.75
N THR A 276 4.96 55.22 44.81
CA THR A 276 4.77 54.14 45.77
C THR A 276 4.28 52.87 45.09
N VAL A 277 5.14 51.86 45.00
CA VAL A 277 4.75 50.53 44.52
C VAL A 277 3.71 49.91 45.46
N GLY A 278 2.64 49.37 44.89
CA GLY A 278 1.51 48.82 45.64
C GLY A 278 0.46 49.85 46.03
N ALA A 279 0.67 51.15 45.75
CA ALA A 279 -0.36 52.16 45.98
C ALA A 279 -1.61 51.89 45.15
N GLU A 280 -2.77 52.05 45.79
CA GLU A 280 -4.07 52.00 45.15
C GLU A 280 -4.28 53.26 44.29
N LEU A 281 -4.99 53.09 43.18
CA LEU A 281 -5.19 54.15 42.19
C LEU A 281 -6.69 54.40 41.96
N TRP A 282 -7.05 55.66 41.95
CA TRP A 282 -8.38 56.16 41.57
C TRP A 282 -8.29 57.05 40.33
N VAL A 283 -9.44 57.40 39.76
CA VAL A 283 -9.55 58.39 38.68
C VAL A 283 -9.95 59.74 39.25
N ASP A 284 -9.31 60.81 38.76
CA ASP A 284 -9.66 62.19 39.10
C ASP A 284 -10.87 62.72 38.28
N GLY A 285 -11.08 64.03 38.27
CA GLY A 285 -12.15 64.67 37.47
C GLY A 285 -11.89 64.74 35.96
N ASN A 286 -10.69 64.37 35.49
CA ASN A 286 -10.24 64.53 34.11
C ASN A 286 -9.74 63.20 33.49
N GLY A 287 -10.08 62.06 34.07
CA GLY A 287 -9.65 60.74 33.58
C GLY A 287 -8.19 60.42 33.83
N VAL A 288 -7.53 61.09 34.77
CA VAL A 288 -6.13 60.83 35.14
C VAL A 288 -6.09 59.98 36.41
N LEU A 289 -5.12 59.07 36.48
CA LEU A 289 -4.91 58.24 37.66
C LEU A 289 -4.25 59.03 38.80
N THR A 290 -4.73 58.82 40.02
CA THR A 290 -4.23 59.45 41.25
C THR A 290 -4.02 58.40 42.35
N GLU A 291 -2.93 58.54 43.12
CA GLU A 291 -2.62 57.72 44.32
C GLU A 291 -3.43 58.17 45.56
N THR A 292 -4.16 59.28 45.48
CA THR A 292 -5.00 59.80 46.58
C THR A 292 -6.47 59.61 46.25
N ASP A 293 -7.24 58.99 47.16
CA ASP A 293 -8.69 58.81 47.02
C ASP A 293 -9.43 60.17 47.00
N PRO A 294 -10.07 60.55 45.88
CA PRO A 294 -10.86 61.77 45.77
C PRO A 294 -11.93 61.94 46.85
N HIS A 295 -12.51 60.86 47.38
CA HIS A 295 -13.48 60.93 48.49
C HIS A 295 -12.86 61.48 49.78
N LEU A 296 -11.59 61.16 50.05
CA LEU A 296 -10.88 61.64 51.23
C LEU A 296 -10.39 63.08 51.05
N SER A 297 -9.99 63.46 49.84
CA SER A 297 -9.47 64.82 49.56
C SER A 297 -10.57 65.87 49.33
N ASP A 298 -11.69 65.50 48.72
CA ASP A 298 -12.84 66.39 48.46
C ASP A 298 -14.18 65.66 48.69
N PRO A 299 -14.58 65.47 49.96
CA PRO A 299 -15.80 64.75 50.29
C PRO A 299 -17.09 65.51 49.91
N ILE A 300 -17.01 66.80 49.55
CA ILE A 300 -18.18 67.59 49.12
C ILE A 300 -18.52 67.25 47.68
N THR A 301 -17.52 67.20 46.80
CA THR A 301 -17.71 66.84 45.39
C THR A 301 -17.88 65.33 45.19
N TYR A 302 -17.26 64.52 46.06
CA TYR A 302 -17.32 63.06 46.01
C TYR A 302 -17.90 62.50 47.32
N PRO A 303 -19.23 62.53 47.51
CA PRO A 303 -19.84 62.19 48.80
C PRO A 303 -19.87 60.68 49.13
N THR A 304 -19.51 59.81 48.19
CA THR A 304 -19.55 58.35 48.36
C THR A 304 -18.21 57.74 47.98
N GLY A 305 -17.56 57.06 48.93
CA GLY A 305 -16.30 56.35 48.68
C GLY A 305 -16.45 55.23 47.65
N LYS A 306 -15.47 55.13 46.74
CA LYS A 306 -15.41 54.18 45.64
C LYS A 306 -14.13 53.34 45.74
N PRO A 307 -14.17 52.06 45.32
CA PRO A 307 -12.99 51.22 45.32
C PRO A 307 -11.97 51.71 44.30
N ALA A 308 -10.71 51.40 44.55
CA ALA A 308 -9.62 51.65 43.61
C ALA A 308 -9.82 50.85 42.31
N ILE A 309 -9.38 51.44 41.19
CA ILE A 309 -9.47 50.87 39.84
C ILE A 309 -8.12 50.34 39.33
N GLY A 310 -7.10 50.36 40.17
CA GLY A 310 -5.82 49.79 39.86
C GLY A 310 -4.83 49.88 41.00
N ARG A 311 -3.65 49.31 40.78
CA ARG A 311 -2.55 49.32 41.73
C ARG A 311 -1.21 49.48 41.01
N VAL A 312 -0.31 50.26 41.57
CA VAL A 312 1.04 50.46 41.04
C VAL A 312 1.83 49.15 41.15
N ILE A 313 2.38 48.64 40.04
CA ILE A 313 3.35 47.52 40.04
C ILE A 313 4.78 48.06 40.03
N THR A 314 5.05 49.06 39.19
CA THR A 314 6.32 49.80 39.12
C THR A 314 6.02 51.28 38.83
N PRO A 315 6.98 52.22 38.95
CA PRO A 315 6.72 53.63 38.68
C PRO A 315 6.08 53.93 37.31
N THR A 316 6.29 53.07 36.32
CA THR A 316 5.77 53.19 34.95
C THR A 316 4.71 52.13 34.59
N MET A 317 4.28 51.29 35.53
CA MET A 317 3.40 50.15 35.26
C MET A 317 2.37 49.96 36.36
N ILE A 318 1.12 49.73 35.96
CA ILE A 318 0.00 49.46 36.87
C ILE A 318 -0.67 48.14 36.53
N PHE A 319 -1.36 47.56 37.51
CA PHE A 319 -2.41 46.58 37.28
C PHE A 319 -3.74 47.31 37.32
N PHE A 320 -4.46 47.37 36.20
CA PHE A 320 -5.77 48.00 36.09
C PHE A 320 -6.86 46.93 36.28
N ASP A 321 -7.80 47.16 37.19
CA ASP A 321 -8.88 46.23 37.50
C ASP A 321 -10.10 46.92 38.12
N GLN A 322 -11.29 46.56 37.65
CA GLN A 322 -12.57 47.06 38.16
C GLN A 322 -13.09 46.15 39.25
N GLY A 323 -12.46 46.20 40.44
CA GLY A 323 -12.94 45.38 41.55
C GLY A 323 -11.90 45.00 42.59
N LEU A 324 -10.91 45.85 42.86
CA LEU A 324 -10.10 45.68 44.06
C LEU A 324 -10.99 46.04 45.26
N GLY A 325 -11.67 45.04 45.82
CA GLY A 325 -12.54 45.20 46.98
C GLY A 325 -11.76 45.74 48.19
N GLY A 326 -11.88 47.04 48.42
CA GLY A 326 -11.36 47.71 49.61
C GLY A 326 -12.19 47.37 50.84
N LYS A 327 -11.51 47.01 51.93
CA LYS A 327 -12.05 46.80 53.27
C LYS A 327 -12.55 48.15 53.81
N GLY A 328 -13.85 48.27 54.11
CA GLY A 328 -14.45 49.51 54.62
C GLY A 328 -13.96 49.90 56.02
N ASP A 329 -13.87 51.21 56.26
CA ASP A 329 -13.42 51.81 57.52
C ASP A 329 -14.39 51.53 58.68
N THR A 330 -13.84 51.18 59.84
CA THR A 330 -14.56 51.10 61.12
C THR A 330 -14.98 52.48 61.60
N GLY A 331 -16.29 52.71 61.78
CA GLY A 331 -16.84 53.97 62.28
C GLY A 331 -16.48 54.31 63.73
N ASN A 332 -16.61 55.59 64.09
CA ASN A 332 -16.23 56.16 65.39
C ASN A 332 -16.96 55.50 66.59
N PRO A 333 -16.29 55.24 67.73
CA PRO A 333 -16.93 54.69 68.93
C PRO A 333 -17.85 55.69 69.66
N GLY A 334 -19.02 55.22 70.11
CA GLY A 334 -19.97 55.97 70.96
C GLY A 334 -19.59 55.97 72.46
N PRO A 335 -20.24 56.81 73.29
CA PRO A 335 -19.76 57.20 74.62
C PRO A 335 -19.97 56.12 75.70
N ALA A 336 -19.05 56.11 76.67
CA ALA A 336 -18.95 55.13 77.74
C ALA A 336 -20.13 55.19 78.74
N ALA A 337 -20.98 54.17 78.69
CA ALA A 337 -21.84 53.78 79.79
C ALA A 337 -21.71 52.26 80.01
N THR A 338 -21.65 51.87 81.27
CA THR A 338 -21.53 50.49 81.80
C THR A 338 -22.10 49.41 80.88
N VAL A 339 -21.20 48.65 80.28
CA VAL A 339 -21.50 47.59 79.30
C VAL A 339 -21.67 46.25 80.04
N ASP A 340 -22.73 45.50 79.74
CA ASP A 340 -22.99 44.16 80.30
C ASP A 340 -21.95 43.12 79.84
N LEU A 341 -21.81 41.97 80.51
CA LEU A 341 -20.93 40.89 80.06
C LEU A 341 -21.47 40.20 78.80
N ALA A 342 -20.60 39.92 77.82
CA ALA A 342 -21.01 39.28 76.56
C ALA A 342 -21.53 37.84 76.77
N THR A 343 -22.64 37.51 76.13
CA THR A 343 -23.18 36.14 76.01
C THR A 343 -23.44 35.80 74.53
N ASN A 344 -23.91 34.59 74.22
CA ASN A 344 -24.24 34.18 72.85
C ASN A 344 -25.45 34.93 72.24
N SER A 345 -26.15 35.75 73.02
CA SER A 345 -27.31 36.52 72.58
C SER A 345 -27.31 37.98 73.03
N VAL A 346 -26.31 38.41 73.81
CA VAL A 346 -26.17 39.79 74.31
C VAL A 346 -24.77 40.31 74.00
N ALA A 347 -24.70 41.41 73.24
CA ALA A 347 -23.44 42.12 72.99
C ALA A 347 -22.96 42.82 74.27
N GLY A 348 -21.72 42.58 74.68
CA GLY A 348 -21.17 43.05 75.95
C GLY A 348 -19.63 43.02 76.04
N ILE A 349 -19.06 43.32 77.21
CA ILE A 349 -17.63 43.21 77.51
C ILE A 349 -17.23 41.76 77.87
N SER A 350 -16.10 41.27 77.33
CA SER A 350 -15.48 40.00 77.74
C SER A 350 -14.33 40.25 78.72
N LYS A 351 -14.24 39.46 79.79
CA LYS A 351 -13.16 39.53 80.78
C LYS A 351 -12.00 38.62 80.38
N LEU A 352 -10.77 39.08 80.58
CA LEU A 352 -9.56 38.26 80.42
C LEU A 352 -9.40 37.32 81.62
N SER A 353 -9.03 36.06 81.36
CA SER A 353 -8.76 35.06 82.41
C SER A 353 -7.40 35.24 83.09
N ILE A 354 -6.53 36.06 82.51
CA ILE A 354 -5.23 36.49 83.06
C ILE A 354 -5.08 38.00 82.87
N ALA A 355 -4.22 38.66 83.66
CA ALA A 355 -3.97 40.09 83.52
C ALA A 355 -3.39 40.43 82.14
N ALA A 356 -3.87 41.50 81.51
CA ALA A 356 -3.32 42.01 80.26
C ALA A 356 -1.88 42.51 80.47
N LEU A 357 -1.01 42.29 79.48
CA LEU A 357 0.38 42.77 79.52
C LEU A 357 0.44 44.31 79.50
N ASP A 358 -0.46 44.94 78.74
CA ASP A 358 -0.73 46.37 78.82
C ASP A 358 -2.18 46.59 79.30
N PRO A 359 -2.37 47.06 80.54
CA PRO A 359 -3.71 47.33 81.08
C PRO A 359 -4.48 48.41 80.32
N SER A 360 -3.80 49.26 79.55
CA SER A 360 -4.41 50.37 78.81
C SER A 360 -4.92 49.98 77.42
N ASN A 361 -4.54 48.80 76.90
CA ASN A 361 -5.02 48.27 75.62
C ASN A 361 -5.17 46.72 75.65
N PRO A 362 -6.17 46.18 76.35
CA PRO A 362 -6.36 44.74 76.50
C PRO A 362 -6.90 44.09 75.21
N ILE A 363 -6.09 43.24 74.55
CA ILE A 363 -6.50 42.46 73.38
C ILE A 363 -7.05 41.09 73.84
N VAL A 364 -8.26 40.72 73.41
CA VAL A 364 -8.96 39.49 73.86
C VAL A 364 -8.26 38.19 73.38
N VAL A 365 -7.46 38.28 72.32
CA VAL A 365 -6.47 37.28 71.89
C VAL A 365 -5.17 38.01 71.55
N GLY A 366 -4.31 38.21 72.54
CA GLY A 366 -2.98 38.75 72.29
C GLY A 366 -2.09 37.70 71.61
N ASP A 367 -0.88 38.12 71.24
CA ASP A 367 0.22 37.31 70.70
C ASP A 367 0.64 36.16 71.65
N ASN A 368 0.07 36.17 72.86
CA ASN A 368 0.17 35.16 73.90
C ASN A 368 -0.94 34.08 73.83
N ASP A 369 -1.83 34.09 72.82
CA ASP A 369 -2.69 32.93 72.53
C ASP A 369 -1.78 31.76 72.09
N PRO A 370 -1.75 30.65 72.86
CA PRO A 370 -0.89 29.52 72.52
C PRO A 370 -1.12 28.98 71.11
N ARG A 371 -2.32 29.18 70.54
CA ARG A 371 -2.67 28.73 69.17
C ARG A 371 -2.03 29.58 68.06
N MET A 372 -1.53 30.77 68.39
CA MET A 372 -0.87 31.69 67.45
C MET A 372 0.64 31.48 67.35
N SER A 373 1.26 30.80 68.33
CA SER A 373 2.70 30.49 68.36
C SER A 373 2.99 28.98 68.31
N ASP A 374 1.99 28.14 68.52
CA ASP A 374 2.10 26.70 68.41
C ASP A 374 1.69 26.23 67.01
N ALA A 375 2.61 26.39 66.06
CA ALA A 375 2.62 25.59 64.84
C ALA A 375 2.94 24.12 65.19
N ARG A 376 2.08 23.46 65.96
CA ARG A 376 2.04 22.00 65.97
C ARG A 376 1.71 21.61 64.54
N THR A 377 2.68 21.05 63.80
CA THR A 377 2.36 20.10 62.74
C THR A 377 1.27 19.19 63.30
N PRO A 378 0.11 19.05 62.64
CA PRO A 378 -0.98 18.23 63.15
C PRO A 378 -0.39 16.91 63.63
N LEU A 379 -0.56 16.59 64.93
CA LEU A 379 -0.17 15.28 65.46
C LEU A 379 -0.86 14.26 64.57
N ALA A 380 -0.09 13.34 63.99
CA ALA A 380 -0.63 12.31 63.11
C ALA A 380 -1.83 11.65 63.81
N HIS A 381 -3.02 11.90 63.28
CA HIS A 381 -4.24 11.34 63.80
C HIS A 381 -4.67 10.25 62.82
N ASN A 382 -4.83 9.03 63.33
CA ASN A 382 -5.36 7.94 62.53
C ASN A 382 -6.86 8.14 62.39
N GLN A 383 -7.30 8.61 61.23
CA GLN A 383 -8.71 8.54 60.84
C GLN A 383 -8.95 7.28 60.04
N ALA A 384 -10.00 6.54 60.39
CA ALA A 384 -10.43 5.41 59.58
C ALA A 384 -10.94 5.92 58.23
N ALA A 385 -10.57 5.25 57.13
CA ALA A 385 -11.04 5.60 55.79
C ALA A 385 -12.57 5.52 55.64
N THR A 386 -13.26 4.86 56.58
CA THR A 386 -14.72 4.80 56.67
C THR A 386 -15.38 6.14 57.01
N THR A 387 -14.65 7.07 57.64
CA THR A 387 -15.18 8.39 58.05
C THR A 387 -14.92 9.48 57.00
N VAL A 388 -14.17 9.17 55.94
CA VAL A 388 -13.89 10.09 54.85
C VAL A 388 -14.91 9.86 53.74
N THR A 389 -15.78 10.84 53.53
CA THR A 389 -16.81 10.79 52.49
C THR A 389 -16.15 10.82 51.11
N PHE A 390 -16.61 9.96 50.22
CA PHE A 390 -16.20 9.94 48.81
C PHE A 390 -17.34 10.43 47.93
N THR A 391 -17.03 11.29 46.97
CA THR A 391 -17.98 11.68 45.91
C THR A 391 -17.88 10.64 44.79
N PRO A 392 -18.98 9.93 44.45
CA PRO A 392 -18.98 8.92 43.39
C PRO A 392 -18.36 9.41 42.08
N TYR A 393 -17.60 8.54 41.42
CA TYR A 393 -16.95 8.83 40.15
C TYR A 393 -16.92 7.57 39.26
N GLY A 394 -17.47 7.68 38.05
CA GLY A 394 -17.59 6.56 37.13
C GLY A 394 -18.41 5.41 37.72
N SER A 395 -17.87 4.19 37.69
CA SER A 395 -18.50 2.99 38.26
C SER A 395 -18.30 2.83 39.78
N LEU A 396 -17.51 3.72 40.40
CA LEU A 396 -17.28 3.70 41.85
C LEU A 396 -18.37 4.50 42.54
N THR A 397 -19.25 3.79 43.25
CA THR A 397 -20.49 4.32 43.82
C THR A 397 -20.53 4.26 45.34
N ALA A 398 -19.48 3.73 45.97
CA ALA A 398 -19.41 3.57 47.42
C ALA A 398 -19.36 4.92 48.19
N PRO A 399 -19.94 4.98 49.41
CA PRO A 399 -20.17 6.24 50.14
C PRO A 399 -18.94 6.79 50.89
N ASN A 400 -17.88 5.99 51.06
CA ASN A 400 -16.67 6.37 51.78
C ASN A 400 -15.44 5.74 51.15
N VAL A 401 -14.27 6.29 51.48
CA VAL A 401 -12.98 5.88 50.90
C VAL A 401 -12.68 4.40 51.13
N GLN A 402 -13.03 3.82 52.28
CA GLN A 402 -12.76 2.40 52.56
C GLN A 402 -13.51 1.46 51.59
N LEU A 403 -14.79 1.73 51.35
CA LEU A 403 -15.62 0.89 50.48
C LEU A 403 -15.28 1.09 49.00
N VAL A 404 -14.84 2.30 48.62
CA VAL A 404 -14.35 2.57 47.26
C VAL A 404 -13.08 1.77 46.97
N LEU A 405 -12.14 1.71 47.92
CA LEU A 405 -10.94 0.90 47.77
C LEU A 405 -11.27 -0.59 47.57
N GLN A 406 -12.25 -1.11 48.30
CA GLN A 406 -12.73 -2.48 48.10
C GLN A 406 -13.36 -2.66 46.71
N GLN A 407 -14.19 -1.71 46.28
CA GLN A 407 -14.83 -1.76 44.96
C GLN A 407 -13.82 -1.71 43.81
N VAL A 408 -12.73 -0.96 43.95
CA VAL A 408 -11.61 -0.98 42.99
C VAL A 408 -10.92 -2.35 42.98
N GLU A 409 -10.73 -2.95 44.15
CA GLU A 409 -10.13 -4.29 44.27
C GLU A 409 -11.00 -5.36 43.61
N ASP A 410 -12.32 -5.26 43.75
CA ASP A 410 -13.29 -6.22 43.18
C ASP A 410 -13.49 -6.04 41.66
N THR A 411 -13.09 -4.90 41.08
CA THR A 411 -13.31 -4.58 39.65
C THR A 411 -12.04 -4.68 38.79
N LYS A 412 -10.87 -4.87 39.41
CA LYS A 412 -9.61 -5.05 38.67
C LYS A 412 -9.38 -6.52 38.34
N VAL A 413 -8.64 -6.79 37.26
CA VAL A 413 -8.17 -8.14 36.95
C VAL A 413 -6.90 -8.44 37.76
N GLY A 414 -6.91 -9.51 38.55
CA GLY A 414 -5.77 -9.94 39.37
C GLY A 414 -4.64 -10.59 38.57
N THR A 415 -3.37 -10.28 38.90
CA THR A 415 -2.19 -10.93 38.29
C THR A 415 -2.04 -12.40 38.67
N ALA A 416 -2.61 -12.82 39.81
CA ALA A 416 -2.67 -14.22 40.24
C ALA A 416 -3.79 -15.02 39.53
N GLY A 417 -4.60 -14.36 38.69
CA GLY A 417 -5.78 -14.91 38.04
C GLY A 417 -7.09 -14.35 38.61
N ASP A 418 -8.12 -14.33 37.77
CA ASP A 418 -9.47 -13.86 38.11
C ASP A 418 -10.50 -14.54 37.18
N THR A 419 -11.80 -14.44 37.49
CA THR A 419 -12.89 -14.97 36.67
C THR A 419 -13.64 -13.85 35.96
N MET A 420 -13.47 -13.74 34.65
CA MET A 420 -14.15 -12.74 33.83
C MET A 420 -15.58 -13.19 33.48
N THR A 421 -16.58 -12.40 33.87
CA THR A 421 -18.00 -12.64 33.51
C THR A 421 -18.41 -11.96 32.20
N GLY A 422 -17.49 -11.24 31.56
CA GLY A 422 -17.67 -10.53 30.29
C GLY A 422 -16.37 -10.40 29.49
N PRO A 423 -16.41 -9.79 28.30
CA PRO A 423 -15.25 -9.71 27.41
C PRO A 423 -14.16 -8.74 27.94
N LEU A 424 -12.90 -9.16 27.87
CA LEU A 424 -11.74 -8.30 28.05
C LEU A 424 -11.35 -7.67 26.71
N THR A 425 -11.50 -6.35 26.58
CA THR A 425 -11.09 -5.61 25.37
C THR A 425 -9.72 -4.98 25.59
N LEU A 426 -8.74 -5.34 24.74
CA LEU A 426 -7.39 -4.77 24.79
C LEU A 426 -7.32 -3.50 23.92
N SER A 427 -6.50 -2.53 24.32
CA SER A 427 -6.35 -1.25 23.61
C SER A 427 -5.62 -1.37 22.26
N GLY A 428 -4.96 -2.50 21.98
CA GLY A 428 -4.24 -2.73 20.74
C GLY A 428 -3.58 -4.11 20.67
N ASN A 429 -2.85 -4.32 19.59
CA ASN A 429 -2.06 -5.53 19.35
C ASN A 429 -0.80 -5.57 20.24
N PRO A 430 -0.27 -6.77 20.56
CA PRO A 430 0.93 -6.90 21.37
C PRO A 430 2.15 -6.23 20.71
N THR A 431 2.97 -5.56 21.51
CA THR A 431 4.26 -4.95 21.09
C THR A 431 5.47 -5.59 21.77
N ALA A 432 5.26 -6.43 22.79
CA ALA A 432 6.30 -7.20 23.46
C ALA A 432 5.89 -8.68 23.61
N PRO A 433 6.85 -9.62 23.72
CA PRO A 433 6.58 -11.06 23.69
C PRO A 433 5.61 -11.58 24.78
N LEU A 434 5.51 -10.89 25.91
CA LEU A 434 4.67 -11.31 27.04
C LEU A 434 3.36 -10.52 27.16
N HIS A 435 2.99 -9.76 26.13
CA HIS A 435 1.71 -9.05 26.10
C HIS A 435 0.55 -10.03 25.83
N ALA A 436 -0.61 -9.73 26.40
CA ALA A 436 -1.85 -10.38 26.00
C ALA A 436 -2.16 -10.07 24.54
N VAL A 437 -2.70 -11.07 23.83
CA VAL A 437 -2.92 -10.99 22.39
C VAL A 437 -4.42 -10.89 22.10
N PRO A 438 -4.91 -9.85 21.40
CA PRO A 438 -6.29 -9.81 20.98
C PRO A 438 -6.51 -10.81 19.84
N ARG A 439 -7.70 -11.42 19.76
CA ARG A 439 -8.02 -12.39 18.70
C ARG A 439 -7.76 -11.85 17.29
N GLN A 440 -8.06 -10.56 17.05
CA GLN A 440 -7.80 -9.90 15.76
C GLN A 440 -6.33 -9.98 15.33
N TYR A 441 -5.38 -9.99 16.27
CA TYR A 441 -3.96 -10.08 15.93
C TYR A 441 -3.63 -11.47 15.39
N ILE A 442 -4.14 -12.52 16.04
CA ILE A 442 -3.95 -13.91 15.58
C ILE A 442 -4.68 -14.13 14.25
N ASP A 443 -5.92 -13.67 14.14
CA ASP A 443 -6.74 -13.84 12.93
C ASP A 443 -6.16 -13.07 11.72
N ASN A 444 -5.32 -12.05 11.96
CA ASN A 444 -4.65 -11.27 10.92
C ASN A 444 -3.18 -11.68 10.67
N LEU A 445 -2.66 -12.72 11.32
CA LEU A 445 -1.33 -13.24 11.00
C LEU A 445 -1.38 -13.87 9.60
N THR A 446 -0.58 -13.30 8.71
CA THR A 446 -0.38 -13.77 7.33
C THR A 446 0.94 -14.52 7.21
N LEU A 447 1.12 -15.27 6.12
CA LEU A 447 2.31 -16.12 5.91
C LEU A 447 3.62 -15.30 5.86
N ASP A 448 3.59 -14.09 5.32
CA ASP A 448 4.70 -13.12 5.32
C ASP A 448 5.00 -12.52 6.70
N GLY A 449 4.11 -12.71 7.67
CA GLY A 449 4.33 -12.33 9.07
C GLY A 449 5.12 -13.35 9.88
N LEU A 450 5.41 -14.53 9.32
CA LEU A 450 6.22 -15.55 9.97
C LEU A 450 7.71 -15.26 9.74
N ALA A 451 8.49 -15.23 10.81
CA ALA A 451 9.89 -14.82 10.76
C ALA A 451 10.80 -15.73 9.90
N ASP A 452 10.36 -16.97 9.67
CA ASP A 452 11.04 -17.98 8.87
C ASP A 452 10.49 -18.10 7.44
N VAL A 453 9.57 -17.21 7.03
CA VAL A 453 8.97 -17.20 5.69
C VAL A 453 9.35 -15.92 4.96
N THR A 454 9.91 -16.05 3.76
CA THR A 454 10.25 -14.96 2.85
C THR A 454 9.49 -15.14 1.55
N LEU A 455 8.46 -14.33 1.29
CA LEU A 455 7.69 -14.42 0.05
C LEU A 455 8.27 -13.47 -1.00
N ILE A 456 8.75 -14.00 -2.11
CA ILE A 456 9.18 -13.22 -3.28
C ILE A 456 8.01 -13.24 -4.27
N VAL A 457 7.22 -12.16 -4.28
CA VAL A 457 6.08 -11.89 -5.20
C VAL A 457 5.39 -13.17 -5.70
N PRO A 458 4.67 -13.91 -4.82
CA PRO A 458 4.14 -15.23 -5.16
C PRO A 458 3.11 -15.14 -6.28
N SER A 459 3.27 -15.98 -7.29
CA SER A 459 2.34 -16.14 -8.41
C SER A 459 1.36 -17.29 -8.14
N PRO A 460 0.15 -17.27 -8.73
CA PRO A 460 -0.76 -18.41 -8.64
C PRO A 460 -0.09 -19.69 -9.14
N GLY A 461 -0.01 -20.71 -8.28
CA GLY A 461 0.66 -21.99 -8.57
C GLY A 461 2.01 -22.18 -7.88
N ASP A 462 2.58 -21.13 -7.29
CA ASP A 462 3.78 -21.25 -6.46
C ASP A 462 3.50 -22.01 -5.16
N PHE A 463 4.53 -22.67 -4.66
CA PHE A 463 4.50 -23.38 -3.38
C PHE A 463 5.60 -22.84 -2.44
N LEU A 464 5.48 -23.16 -1.15
CA LEU A 464 6.54 -22.88 -0.18
C LEU A 464 7.61 -23.98 -0.24
N TYR A 465 8.84 -23.59 -0.52
CA TYR A 465 10.02 -24.43 -0.53
C TYR A 465 10.96 -24.06 0.61
N TYR A 466 11.40 -25.04 1.40
CA TYR A 466 12.37 -24.81 2.46
C TYR A 466 13.79 -24.90 1.93
N THR A 467 14.52 -23.79 1.97
CA THR A 467 15.90 -23.66 1.46
C THR A 467 16.97 -24.27 2.38
N GLY A 468 16.58 -24.79 3.55
CA GLY A 468 17.50 -25.17 4.62
C GLY A 468 17.71 -24.08 5.69
N ALA A 469 17.18 -22.88 5.47
CA ALA A 469 17.22 -21.78 6.44
C ALA A 469 15.87 -21.06 6.57
N VAL A 470 15.22 -20.76 5.44
CA VAL A 470 13.92 -20.07 5.37
C VAL A 470 12.99 -20.78 4.37
N TRP A 471 11.68 -20.62 4.55
CA TRP A 471 10.67 -20.96 3.56
C TRP A 471 10.55 -19.83 2.55
N THR A 472 10.63 -20.14 1.26
CA THR A 472 10.46 -19.16 0.17
C THR A 472 9.37 -19.60 -0.80
N SER A 473 8.75 -18.66 -1.50
CA SER A 473 7.95 -18.99 -2.69
C SER A 473 8.86 -19.57 -3.77
N HIS A 474 8.43 -20.66 -4.40
CA HIS A 474 9.12 -21.35 -5.48
C HIS A 474 8.11 -21.83 -6.52
N THR A 475 8.44 -21.64 -7.79
CA THR A 475 7.67 -22.18 -8.93
C THR A 475 8.25 -23.53 -9.30
N LEU A 476 7.40 -24.56 -9.43
CA LEU A 476 7.88 -25.89 -9.79
C LEU A 476 8.47 -25.88 -11.21
N ILE A 477 9.76 -26.18 -11.33
CA ILE A 477 10.47 -26.35 -12.59
C ILE A 477 10.95 -27.79 -12.73
N LEU A 478 11.37 -28.17 -13.95
CA LEU A 478 11.77 -29.56 -14.22
C LEU A 478 13.08 -29.93 -13.48
N ASP A 479 13.97 -28.95 -13.31
CA ASP A 479 15.19 -28.98 -12.51
C ASP A 479 14.97 -29.28 -11.01
N ASP A 480 13.74 -29.12 -10.50
CA ASP A 480 13.42 -29.46 -9.10
C ASP A 480 13.37 -30.99 -8.86
N ILE A 481 13.35 -31.78 -9.93
CA ILE A 481 13.46 -33.24 -9.85
C ILE A 481 14.94 -33.59 -9.73
N SER A 482 15.30 -34.33 -8.69
CA SER A 482 16.70 -34.52 -8.26
C SER A 482 17.66 -35.12 -9.29
N ASP A 483 17.16 -35.81 -10.30
CA ASP A 483 17.94 -36.45 -11.37
C ASP A 483 17.79 -35.74 -12.71
N ILE A 484 17.29 -34.50 -12.74
CA ILE A 484 17.16 -33.68 -13.95
C ILE A 484 18.03 -32.42 -13.78
N ASP A 485 18.80 -32.10 -14.82
CA ASP A 485 19.47 -30.81 -15.00
C ASP A 485 18.97 -30.23 -16.33
N ASP A 486 18.05 -29.25 -16.27
CA ASP A 486 17.48 -28.63 -17.47
C ASP A 486 18.28 -27.41 -17.97
N SER A 487 19.44 -27.14 -17.37
CA SER A 487 20.23 -25.96 -17.66
C SER A 487 20.68 -25.91 -19.13
N GLY A 488 20.31 -24.83 -19.81
CA GLY A 488 20.67 -24.61 -21.21
C GLY A 488 19.78 -25.31 -22.24
N ALA A 489 18.65 -25.90 -21.83
CA ALA A 489 17.68 -26.49 -22.75
C ALA A 489 17.11 -25.46 -23.75
N ASN A 490 17.12 -25.80 -25.03
CA ASN A 490 16.51 -25.03 -26.11
C ASN A 490 15.28 -25.75 -26.68
N PRO A 491 14.33 -25.02 -27.30
CA PRO A 491 13.22 -25.66 -28.01
C PRO A 491 13.71 -26.66 -29.07
N GLY A 492 13.29 -27.93 -28.93
CA GLY A 492 13.72 -29.03 -29.80
C GLY A 492 14.80 -29.94 -29.21
N ASP A 493 15.33 -29.59 -28.04
CA ASP A 493 16.23 -30.47 -27.30
C ASP A 493 15.45 -31.62 -26.66
N VAL A 494 16.11 -32.76 -26.46
CA VAL A 494 15.56 -33.92 -25.76
C VAL A 494 16.43 -34.20 -24.54
N LEU A 495 15.81 -34.46 -23.39
CA LEU A 495 16.54 -34.89 -22.21
C LEU A 495 17.07 -36.31 -22.41
N THR A 496 18.38 -36.48 -22.25
CA THR A 496 19.05 -37.78 -22.33
C THR A 496 19.79 -38.03 -21.02
N TYR A 497 19.62 -39.23 -20.46
CA TYR A 497 20.34 -39.62 -19.25
C TYR A 497 21.84 -39.80 -19.53
N ASN A 498 22.69 -39.01 -18.88
CA ASN A 498 24.14 -39.05 -19.09
C ASN A 498 24.88 -40.03 -18.15
N GLY A 499 24.15 -40.80 -17.35
CA GLY A 499 24.69 -41.70 -16.33
C GLY A 499 24.69 -41.14 -14.91
N VAL A 500 24.39 -39.84 -14.76
CA VAL A 500 24.19 -39.16 -13.47
C VAL A 500 22.80 -38.53 -13.47
N ASP A 501 22.56 -37.61 -14.41
CA ASP A 501 21.34 -36.80 -14.53
C ASP A 501 20.77 -36.84 -15.97
N TRP A 502 19.50 -36.49 -16.11
CA TRP A 502 18.84 -36.21 -17.39
C TRP A 502 19.19 -34.79 -17.83
N VAL A 503 19.97 -34.66 -18.91
CA VAL A 503 20.47 -33.37 -19.43
C VAL A 503 19.94 -33.08 -20.84
N PRO A 504 19.74 -31.80 -21.22
CA PRO A 504 19.30 -31.44 -22.56
C PRO A 504 20.37 -31.73 -23.62
N VAL A 505 19.96 -32.40 -24.70
CA VAL A 505 20.82 -32.68 -25.86
C VAL A 505 20.20 -32.08 -27.11
N SER A 506 20.94 -31.18 -27.75
CA SER A 506 20.48 -30.49 -28.96
C SER A 506 20.42 -31.41 -30.16
N GLY A 507 19.29 -31.36 -30.88
CA GLY A 507 19.06 -32.22 -32.02
C GLY A 507 18.99 -33.70 -31.65
N GLY A 508 18.45 -34.00 -30.45
CA GLY A 508 18.24 -35.33 -29.90
C GLY A 508 18.01 -36.34 -31.01
N GLY A 509 19.07 -37.12 -31.27
CA GLY A 509 19.39 -37.68 -32.57
C GLY A 509 18.18 -38.22 -33.30
N SER A 510 18.06 -37.89 -34.59
CA SER A 510 17.10 -38.54 -35.49
C SER A 510 17.17 -40.05 -35.24
N ILE A 511 16.14 -40.60 -34.58
CA ILE A 511 16.06 -42.02 -34.32
C ILE A 511 15.73 -42.63 -35.69
N THR A 512 16.78 -42.98 -36.43
CA THR A 512 16.63 -43.84 -37.59
C THR A 512 16.50 -45.27 -37.09
N LEU A 513 15.92 -46.16 -37.90
CA LEU A 513 15.84 -47.58 -37.55
C LEU A 513 17.22 -48.17 -37.22
N ASN A 514 18.30 -47.66 -37.82
CA ASN A 514 19.69 -48.07 -37.54
C ASN A 514 20.22 -47.66 -36.15
N ASN A 515 19.50 -46.81 -35.41
CA ASN A 515 19.84 -46.48 -34.03
C ASN A 515 19.34 -47.56 -33.05
N LEU A 516 18.46 -48.46 -33.51
CA LEU A 516 18.07 -49.63 -32.74
C LEU A 516 19.22 -50.63 -32.78
N THR A 517 19.64 -51.11 -31.61
CA THR A 517 20.79 -52.02 -31.45
C THR A 517 20.61 -53.37 -32.13
N ASP A 518 19.36 -53.71 -32.47
CA ASP A 518 18.93 -54.95 -33.08
C ASP A 518 18.48 -54.75 -34.54
N VAL A 519 18.89 -53.66 -35.21
CA VAL A 519 18.56 -53.40 -36.62
C VAL A 519 19.79 -53.00 -37.40
N ALA A 520 20.07 -53.72 -38.48
CA ALA A 520 21.15 -53.43 -39.42
C ALA A 520 20.59 -53.24 -40.84
N ILE A 521 20.72 -52.02 -41.39
CA ILE A 521 20.28 -51.70 -42.76
C ILE A 521 21.50 -51.33 -43.61
N SER A 522 21.77 -52.13 -44.64
CA SER A 522 22.93 -51.97 -45.53
C SER A 522 22.55 -51.39 -46.90
N GLY A 523 22.35 -50.07 -46.98
CA GLY A 523 22.19 -49.35 -48.25
C GLY A 523 20.82 -48.73 -48.48
N GLY A 524 20.73 -47.87 -49.52
CA GLY A 524 19.56 -47.06 -49.84
C GLY A 524 18.38 -47.90 -50.28
N GLN A 525 17.47 -48.17 -49.36
CA GLN A 525 16.27 -48.96 -49.61
C GLN A 525 15.22 -48.14 -50.38
N GLY A 526 14.61 -48.76 -51.40
CA GLY A 526 13.45 -48.20 -52.09
C GLY A 526 12.15 -48.37 -51.28
N GLU A 527 11.06 -47.80 -51.77
CA GLU A 527 9.72 -47.99 -51.17
C GLU A 527 9.35 -49.49 -51.11
N ASN A 528 8.76 -49.93 -49.99
CA ASN A 528 8.33 -51.31 -49.70
C ASN A 528 9.44 -52.33 -49.36
N ALA A 529 10.63 -51.88 -48.95
CA ALA A 529 11.58 -52.77 -48.29
C ALA A 529 11.03 -53.27 -46.93
N TRP A 530 11.33 -54.52 -46.59
CA TRP A 530 10.96 -55.13 -45.32
C TRP A 530 12.20 -55.71 -44.64
N LEU A 531 12.17 -55.77 -43.31
CA LEU A 531 13.24 -56.36 -42.51
C LEU A 531 12.89 -57.81 -42.18
N ARG A 532 13.91 -58.67 -42.16
CA ARG A 532 13.82 -60.04 -41.68
C ARG A 532 14.68 -60.20 -40.44
N TRP A 533 14.17 -60.91 -39.45
CA TRP A 533 14.97 -61.31 -38.29
C TRP A 533 16.00 -62.38 -38.71
N ASP A 534 17.29 -62.08 -38.53
CA ASP A 534 18.36 -63.07 -38.59
C ASP A 534 18.61 -63.62 -37.18
N GLN A 535 18.27 -64.90 -36.99
CA GLN A 535 18.43 -65.58 -35.71
C GLN A 535 19.90 -65.84 -35.33
N THR A 536 20.81 -65.82 -36.30
CA THR A 536 22.25 -66.03 -36.08
C THR A 536 22.94 -64.73 -35.67
N ALA A 537 22.66 -63.64 -36.40
CA ALA A 537 23.17 -62.31 -36.08
C ALA A 537 22.41 -61.62 -34.93
N MET A 538 21.23 -62.15 -34.54
CA MET A 538 20.36 -61.60 -33.50
C MET A 538 19.93 -60.15 -33.79
N GLU A 539 19.70 -59.84 -35.07
CA GLU A 539 19.31 -58.52 -35.54
C GLU A 539 18.32 -58.61 -36.71
N TRP A 540 17.53 -57.56 -36.90
CA TRP A 540 16.71 -57.34 -38.08
C TRP A 540 17.60 -56.82 -39.22
N GLN A 541 17.70 -57.59 -40.30
CA GLN A 541 18.47 -57.23 -41.47
C GLN A 541 17.56 -56.89 -42.65
N ASP A 542 18.05 -56.06 -43.56
CA ASP A 542 17.39 -55.82 -44.85
C ASP A 542 17.48 -57.06 -45.77
N THR A 543 16.43 -57.32 -46.53
CA THR A 543 16.28 -58.59 -47.30
C THR A 543 16.96 -58.58 -48.66
N THR A 544 18.11 -57.94 -48.76
CA THR A 544 18.82 -57.77 -50.03
C THR A 544 19.43 -59.11 -50.47
N GLY A 545 19.09 -59.60 -51.67
CA GLY A 545 19.68 -60.82 -52.25
C GLY A 545 19.05 -62.16 -51.86
N MET A 546 17.78 -62.20 -51.45
CA MET A 546 17.11 -63.47 -51.13
C MET A 546 17.04 -64.45 -52.32
N PRO A 547 17.40 -65.74 -52.13
CA PRO A 547 17.20 -66.77 -53.14
C PRO A 547 15.70 -67.00 -53.38
N TYR A 548 15.38 -67.36 -54.62
CA TYR A 548 14.05 -67.57 -55.16
C TYR A 548 14.02 -68.91 -55.88
N ASP A 549 13.41 -69.91 -55.23
CA ASP A 549 13.33 -71.26 -55.75
C ASP A 549 12.07 -71.43 -56.61
N MET A 550 12.27 -71.93 -57.82
CA MET A 550 11.23 -72.21 -58.79
C MET A 550 11.16 -73.72 -59.00
N HIS A 551 10.19 -74.36 -58.34
CA HIS A 551 10.00 -75.81 -58.41
C HIS A 551 9.02 -76.20 -59.51
N PHE A 552 9.43 -77.20 -60.29
CA PHE A 552 8.60 -77.89 -61.26
C PHE A 552 8.62 -79.38 -60.92
N PHE A 553 7.45 -79.97 -60.78
CA PHE A 553 7.31 -81.39 -60.47
C PHE A 553 6.38 -82.05 -61.48
N MET A 554 6.82 -83.19 -61.99
CA MET A 554 6.04 -84.08 -62.83
C MET A 554 5.85 -85.41 -62.13
N PRO A 555 4.63 -85.77 -61.70
CA PRO A 555 4.34 -87.10 -61.21
C PRO A 555 4.22 -88.12 -62.36
N GLY A 556 4.77 -89.32 -62.16
CA GLY A 556 4.67 -90.47 -63.06
C GLY A 556 5.56 -90.39 -64.31
N LYS A 557 5.28 -91.29 -65.27
CA LYS A 557 6.08 -91.48 -66.50
C LYS A 557 6.06 -90.28 -67.43
N ALA A 558 7.22 -89.93 -68.00
CA ALA A 558 7.35 -88.95 -69.08
C ALA A 558 6.87 -89.47 -70.46
N SER A 559 5.80 -90.27 -70.49
CA SER A 559 5.26 -90.92 -71.70
C SER A 559 4.07 -90.15 -72.28
N GLY A 560 4.12 -89.80 -73.56
CA GLY A 560 3.02 -89.14 -74.28
C GLY A 560 2.91 -87.64 -74.03
N ILE A 561 4.01 -87.00 -73.63
CA ILE A 561 4.10 -85.59 -73.25
C ILE A 561 5.19 -84.83 -74.01
N SER A 562 5.81 -85.44 -75.03
CA SER A 562 6.77 -84.77 -75.91
C SER A 562 6.23 -83.45 -76.42
N GLY A 563 7.02 -82.38 -76.28
CA GLY A 563 6.63 -81.05 -76.74
C GLY A 563 5.49 -80.39 -75.95
N THR A 564 5.04 -80.98 -74.84
CA THR A 564 4.04 -80.37 -73.94
C THR A 564 4.70 -79.73 -72.72
N VAL A 565 4.08 -78.68 -72.16
CA VAL A 565 4.60 -78.00 -70.98
C VAL A 565 4.40 -78.87 -69.74
N MET A 566 5.50 -79.37 -69.19
CA MET A 566 5.54 -80.11 -67.92
C MET A 566 5.12 -79.19 -66.76
N GLY A 567 5.67 -77.98 -66.74
CA GLY A 567 5.46 -77.02 -65.68
C GLY A 567 5.80 -75.62 -66.18
N GLY A 568 5.06 -74.63 -65.70
CA GLY A 568 5.24 -73.24 -66.11
C GLY A 568 4.89 -72.28 -64.99
N ILE A 569 5.66 -71.21 -64.88
CA ILE A 569 5.47 -70.16 -63.89
C ILE A 569 5.61 -68.81 -64.57
N VAL A 570 4.73 -67.89 -64.19
CA VAL A 570 4.84 -66.47 -64.56
C VAL A 570 5.50 -65.76 -63.40
N LEU A 571 6.61 -65.09 -63.68
CA LEU A 571 7.38 -64.48 -62.61
C LEU A 571 6.72 -63.21 -62.08
N PRO A 572 6.48 -63.09 -60.77
CA PRO A 572 5.82 -61.93 -60.19
C PRO A 572 6.75 -60.71 -60.08
N ARG A 573 8.06 -60.87 -60.35
CA ARG A 573 9.11 -59.84 -60.29
C ARG A 573 10.29 -60.26 -61.15
N ASP A 574 11.26 -59.36 -61.33
CA ASP A 574 12.55 -59.71 -61.96
C ASP A 574 13.28 -60.78 -61.14
N VAL A 575 13.74 -61.83 -61.82
CA VAL A 575 14.56 -62.90 -61.23
C VAL A 575 15.92 -62.91 -61.91
N TYR A 576 16.97 -62.79 -61.11
CA TYR A 576 18.36 -62.78 -61.55
C TYR A 576 18.95 -64.17 -61.39
N ILE A 577 19.48 -64.75 -62.47
CA ILE A 577 20.29 -65.96 -62.46
C ILE A 577 21.74 -65.52 -62.60
N THR A 578 22.53 -65.64 -61.52
CA THR A 578 23.85 -65.01 -61.40
C THR A 578 25.02 -66.01 -61.39
N ASP A 579 24.75 -67.30 -61.28
CA ASP A 579 25.75 -68.36 -61.09
C ASP A 579 25.66 -69.47 -62.15
N GLN A 580 25.13 -69.16 -63.34
CA GLN A 580 24.96 -70.14 -64.41
C GLN A 580 24.11 -71.36 -63.99
N PHE A 581 23.07 -71.11 -63.18
CA PHE A 581 22.23 -72.14 -62.58
C PHE A 581 22.99 -73.14 -61.69
N ALA A 582 24.18 -72.82 -61.16
CA ALA A 582 24.97 -73.74 -60.35
C ALA A 582 24.24 -74.26 -59.10
N ALA A 583 23.33 -73.46 -58.52
CA ALA A 583 22.48 -73.87 -57.40
C ALA A 583 21.21 -74.65 -57.80
N THR A 584 20.94 -74.85 -59.08
CA THR A 584 19.75 -75.59 -59.58
C THR A 584 19.85 -77.07 -59.26
N GLN A 585 18.80 -77.64 -58.68
CA GLN A 585 18.74 -79.04 -58.27
C GLN A 585 17.74 -79.82 -59.12
N MET A 586 18.13 -81.00 -59.58
CA MET A 586 17.37 -81.77 -60.58
C MET A 586 17.43 -83.25 -60.24
N TRP A 587 16.27 -83.87 -60.04
CA TRP A 587 16.18 -85.25 -59.57
C TRP A 587 15.02 -85.99 -60.23
N CYS A 588 15.18 -87.30 -60.41
CA CYS A 588 14.11 -88.22 -60.75
C CYS A 588 14.18 -89.47 -59.86
N GLU A 589 13.04 -90.07 -59.58
CA GLU A 589 12.97 -91.28 -58.76
C GLU A 589 13.43 -92.51 -59.54
N VAL A 590 12.96 -92.65 -60.78
CA VAL A 590 13.33 -93.76 -61.68
C VAL A 590 14.25 -93.21 -62.78
N PRO A 591 15.52 -93.63 -62.86
CA PRO A 591 16.46 -93.13 -63.87
C PRO A 591 16.18 -93.73 -65.25
N SER A 592 16.56 -93.01 -66.31
CA SER A 592 16.43 -93.52 -67.68
C SER A 592 17.33 -94.75 -67.92
N THR A 593 16.86 -95.76 -68.64
CA THR A 593 17.58 -97.05 -68.79
C THR A 593 18.12 -97.33 -70.19
N THR A 594 17.55 -96.71 -71.23
CA THR A 594 17.88 -97.03 -72.63
C THR A 594 18.48 -95.86 -73.41
N ALA A 595 18.15 -94.60 -73.07
CA ALA A 595 18.72 -93.40 -73.69
C ALA A 595 18.69 -92.18 -72.74
N PRO A 596 19.55 -91.17 -72.89
CA PRO A 596 19.42 -89.93 -72.11
C PRO A 596 18.04 -89.28 -72.31
N VAL A 597 17.49 -88.67 -71.26
CA VAL A 597 16.24 -87.89 -71.33
C VAL A 597 16.57 -86.42 -71.20
N GLN A 598 16.00 -85.57 -72.05
CA GLN A 598 16.24 -84.14 -71.99
C GLN A 598 14.96 -83.33 -71.70
N PHE A 599 15.10 -82.30 -70.89
CA PHE A 599 14.06 -81.30 -70.66
C PHE A 599 14.60 -79.93 -71.03
N ASN A 600 13.89 -79.28 -71.93
CA ASN A 600 14.22 -77.96 -72.44
C ASN A 600 13.50 -76.89 -71.62
N VAL A 601 14.26 -75.87 -71.22
CA VAL A 601 13.80 -74.76 -70.40
C VAL A 601 13.69 -73.54 -71.28
N TYR A 602 12.50 -72.94 -71.33
CA TYR A 602 12.21 -71.78 -72.14
C TYR A 602 11.80 -70.59 -71.28
N VAL A 603 12.16 -69.39 -71.71
CA VAL A 603 11.61 -68.11 -71.22
C VAL A 603 10.99 -67.39 -72.40
N ASP A 604 9.68 -67.13 -72.32
CA ASP A 604 8.89 -66.47 -73.37
C ASP A 604 9.09 -67.09 -74.77
N GLY A 605 9.28 -68.41 -74.80
CA GLY A 605 9.49 -69.20 -76.02
C GLY A 605 10.93 -69.27 -76.53
N GLY A 606 11.87 -68.52 -75.93
CA GLY A 606 13.30 -68.67 -76.18
C GLY A 606 13.91 -69.78 -75.34
N LEU A 607 14.65 -70.70 -75.95
CA LEU A 607 15.36 -71.77 -75.23
C LEU A 607 16.52 -71.15 -74.43
N ILE A 608 16.54 -71.37 -73.11
CA ILE A 608 17.56 -70.79 -72.21
C ILE A 608 18.45 -71.83 -71.55
N ALA A 609 17.99 -73.07 -71.40
CA ALA A 609 18.78 -74.18 -70.88
C ALA A 609 18.19 -75.52 -71.30
N GLU A 610 19.02 -76.56 -71.25
CA GLU A 610 18.66 -77.96 -71.44
C GLU A 610 19.10 -78.76 -70.22
N VAL A 611 18.26 -79.68 -69.78
CA VAL A 611 18.49 -80.54 -68.63
C VAL A 611 18.59 -81.95 -69.13
N THR A 612 19.70 -82.62 -68.88
CA THR A 612 19.91 -84.00 -69.34
C THR A 612 20.04 -84.95 -68.16
N PHE A 613 19.21 -85.99 -68.16
CA PHE A 613 19.37 -87.17 -67.31
C PHE A 613 20.10 -88.25 -68.12
N ALA A 614 21.34 -88.56 -67.72
CA ALA A 614 22.11 -89.62 -68.36
C ALA A 614 21.53 -91.02 -68.05
N ILE A 615 21.89 -92.00 -68.87
CA ILE A 615 21.48 -93.40 -68.66
C ILE A 615 21.94 -93.86 -67.26
N GLY A 616 21.00 -94.34 -66.45
CA GLY A 616 21.21 -94.83 -65.09
C GLY A 616 21.38 -93.76 -64.01
N SER A 617 21.23 -92.46 -64.33
CA SER A 617 21.37 -91.37 -63.36
C SER A 617 20.02 -90.89 -62.83
N ASN A 618 19.93 -90.75 -61.51
CA ASN A 618 18.79 -90.10 -60.83
C ASN A 618 18.94 -88.58 -60.74
N THR A 619 20.11 -88.03 -61.08
CA THR A 619 20.36 -86.59 -61.08
C THR A 619 20.53 -86.06 -62.51
N GLY A 620 19.96 -84.89 -62.76
CA GLY A 620 20.08 -84.19 -64.03
C GLY A 620 21.27 -83.23 -64.04
N THR A 621 21.89 -83.04 -65.21
CA THR A 621 22.87 -81.99 -65.45
C THR A 621 22.26 -80.91 -66.32
N ILE A 622 22.48 -79.64 -65.97
CA ILE A 622 22.02 -78.50 -66.77
C ILE A 622 23.12 -78.01 -67.72
N ASN A 623 22.74 -77.74 -68.96
CA ASN A 623 23.53 -77.08 -69.97
C ASN A 623 22.80 -75.80 -70.38
N GLU A 624 23.38 -74.65 -70.10
CA GLU A 624 22.74 -73.36 -70.35
C GLU A 624 23.13 -72.77 -71.72
N PHE A 625 22.25 -71.90 -72.23
CA PHE A 625 22.45 -71.20 -73.50
C PHE A 625 22.45 -69.66 -73.34
N ILE A 626 22.61 -69.18 -72.11
CA ILE A 626 22.54 -67.78 -71.71
C ILE A 626 23.85 -67.32 -71.05
N GLY A 627 24.08 -66.02 -70.94
CA GLY A 627 25.22 -65.46 -70.19
C GLY A 627 24.83 -65.09 -68.76
N SER A 628 25.80 -65.08 -67.84
CA SER A 628 25.59 -64.64 -66.46
C SER A 628 25.99 -63.17 -66.24
N PRO A 629 25.18 -62.34 -65.55
CA PRO A 629 23.86 -62.67 -65.04
C PRO A 629 22.78 -62.58 -66.13
N TYR A 630 21.84 -63.52 -66.11
CA TYR A 630 20.63 -63.44 -66.95
C TYR A 630 19.45 -62.96 -66.11
N VAL A 631 18.65 -62.05 -66.66
CA VAL A 631 17.46 -61.52 -65.97
C VAL A 631 16.23 -62.04 -66.67
N ILE A 632 15.39 -62.76 -65.93
CA ILE A 632 14.04 -63.07 -66.35
C ILE A 632 13.15 -61.95 -65.81
N ALA A 633 12.59 -61.14 -66.70
CA ALA A 633 11.82 -59.97 -66.32
C ALA A 633 10.51 -60.35 -65.62
N GLN A 634 9.99 -59.45 -64.79
CA GLN A 634 8.64 -59.55 -64.27
C GLN A 634 7.63 -59.77 -65.39
N GLY A 635 6.73 -60.75 -65.20
CA GLY A 635 5.69 -61.10 -66.16
C GLY A 635 6.13 -62.06 -67.26
N SER A 636 7.43 -62.31 -67.42
CA SER A 636 7.93 -63.38 -68.30
C SER A 636 7.51 -64.75 -67.80
N ARG A 637 7.28 -65.67 -68.74
CA ARG A 637 6.86 -67.03 -68.47
C ARG A 637 8.02 -68.00 -68.69
N MET A 638 8.42 -68.68 -67.62
CA MET A 638 9.38 -69.78 -67.68
C MET A 638 8.62 -71.10 -67.79
N THR A 639 9.02 -71.97 -68.72
CA THR A 639 8.39 -73.28 -68.94
C THR A 639 9.42 -74.36 -69.16
N VAL A 640 9.13 -75.57 -68.67
CA VAL A 640 9.93 -76.78 -68.91
C VAL A 640 9.15 -77.71 -69.84
N ILE A 641 9.82 -78.25 -70.86
CA ILE A 641 9.23 -79.07 -71.91
C ILE A 641 10.14 -80.28 -72.20
N PRO A 642 9.65 -81.54 -72.16
CA PRO A 642 10.42 -82.71 -72.57
C PRO A 642 10.76 -82.66 -74.06
N ASP A 643 12.00 -83.02 -74.42
CA ASP A 643 12.47 -83.07 -75.81
C ASP A 643 11.79 -84.19 -76.62
N ALA A 644 11.56 -85.34 -75.98
CA ALA A 644 10.97 -86.53 -76.56
C ALA A 644 10.09 -87.27 -75.55
N ASP A 645 9.28 -88.22 -76.03
CA ASP A 645 8.53 -89.13 -75.17
C ASP A 645 9.47 -90.17 -74.55
N ASN A 646 9.44 -90.29 -73.22
CA ASN A 646 10.22 -91.29 -72.50
C ASN A 646 9.39 -91.98 -71.41
N SER A 647 9.14 -93.28 -71.58
CA SER A 647 8.35 -94.07 -70.63
C SER A 647 9.17 -94.74 -69.52
N GLU A 648 10.46 -94.44 -69.45
CA GLU A 648 11.45 -95.07 -68.55
C GLU A 648 11.83 -94.18 -67.36
N ILE A 649 11.68 -92.85 -67.47
CA ILE A 649 11.88 -91.91 -66.36
C ILE A 649 10.54 -91.56 -65.68
N GLU A 650 10.53 -91.49 -64.35
CA GLU A 650 9.34 -91.18 -63.54
C GLU A 650 9.66 -90.21 -62.39
N ASP A 651 8.65 -89.44 -61.98
CA ASP A 651 8.66 -88.54 -60.81
C ASP A 651 9.82 -87.53 -60.84
N VAL A 652 9.80 -86.66 -61.85
CA VAL A 652 10.86 -85.69 -62.13
C VAL A 652 10.61 -84.39 -61.36
N MET A 653 11.59 -83.93 -60.59
CA MET A 653 11.62 -82.64 -59.90
C MET A 653 12.78 -81.79 -60.41
N LEU A 654 12.48 -80.57 -60.84
CA LEU A 654 13.46 -79.56 -61.24
C LEU A 654 13.27 -78.30 -60.39
N THR A 655 14.33 -77.83 -59.77
CA THR A 655 14.34 -76.62 -58.95
C THR A 655 15.37 -75.65 -59.49
N PHE A 656 14.91 -74.54 -60.05
CA PHE A 656 15.78 -73.45 -60.48
C PHE A 656 15.90 -72.42 -59.38
N VAL A 657 17.13 -72.02 -59.06
CA VAL A 657 17.41 -71.02 -58.02
C VAL A 657 17.83 -69.73 -58.71
N GLY A 658 17.12 -68.64 -58.44
CA GLY A 658 17.50 -67.28 -58.82
C GLY A 658 17.46 -66.34 -57.62
N CYS A 659 17.71 -65.05 -57.81
CA CYS A 659 17.69 -64.07 -56.72
C CYS A 659 16.93 -62.81 -57.09
N THR A 660 16.49 -62.06 -56.09
CA THR A 660 15.74 -60.81 -56.29
C THR A 660 16.61 -59.62 -56.67
N THR A 661 17.94 -59.74 -56.60
CA THR A 661 18.88 -58.67 -56.96
C THR A 661 20.10 -59.19 -57.71
N LYS A 662 20.75 -58.31 -58.47
CA LYS A 662 21.91 -58.61 -59.33
C LYS A 662 23.18 -59.05 -58.57
N LEU A 663 23.32 -58.69 -57.29
CA LEU A 663 24.61 -58.63 -56.60
C LEU A 663 24.99 -59.91 -55.85
N VAL A 664 24.05 -60.76 -55.43
CA VAL A 664 24.35 -61.95 -54.62
C VAL A 664 23.31 -63.05 -54.88
N CYS A 665 23.77 -64.20 -55.38
CA CYS A 665 23.12 -65.49 -55.13
C CYS A 665 24.12 -66.33 -54.34
N GLU A 666 24.07 -66.26 -53.01
CA GLU A 666 24.76 -67.28 -52.22
C GLU A 666 23.84 -68.50 -52.15
N PRO A 667 24.27 -69.67 -52.64
CA PRO A 667 23.53 -70.89 -52.39
C PRO A 667 23.49 -71.10 -50.87
N VAL A 668 22.30 -71.06 -50.29
CA VAL A 668 22.08 -71.71 -49.00
C VAL A 668 22.21 -73.20 -49.30
N ILE A 669 23.40 -73.74 -49.09
CA ILE A 669 23.63 -75.18 -49.13
C ILE A 669 22.63 -75.79 -48.13
N PRO A 670 21.76 -76.73 -48.53
CA PRO A 670 20.90 -77.42 -47.57
C PRO A 670 21.72 -78.31 -46.62
#